data_AF-A0A9N9MG21-F1
#
_entry.id   AF-A0A9N9MG21-F1
#
_cell.length_a   1.000
_cell.length_b   1.000
_cell.length_c   1.000
_cell.angle_alpha   90.00
_cell.angle_beta   90.00
_cell.angle_gamma   90.00
#
_symmetry.space_group_name_H-M   'P 1'
#
loop_
_entity.id
_entity.type
_entity.pdbx_description
1 polymer ?
#
loop_
_entity_poly.entity_id
_entity_poly.type
_entity_poly.pdbx_seq_one_letter_code
_entity_poly.pdbx_strand_id
1 'polypeptide(L)'
;MEDSKCFICGDSLQGQVTTVKEKGILTFMDSSKKRKDGKHILLKDETSVTVHEKCRKIYNKQSYIDAALAEQSSKPSASRRSNQPLFDFKGHCLFCGKDASDQFIERQKKLNQSRREKVHEVTKLDFKQKVIDAAKTTRKSDEWSNAVVFRIENEIDLIAAEGRYHGSCLGEYVMSLSTGVIGDENVNCHLSDQIGSSSLESIIGSNFGQVKFSRKKRVLSMRGFTSSVKLHDEVVPVDLYTIFRRISFHKKTEYELKNYFTYELAPYPPSLFDEQGMMRKSRKSVFYDLFNPVETPSNIGSALYVIDGGFVLHRVPWELRERFSSILNKYVEYVKKYFGSRSIIVFDGYPDDPGEKSTKSAERLRRNKFMAANVKFDESMLLTISKDKFLSNEGNKKRMISMLIKKFSEENISVEQAAEDADITIVRRAMENATMCGCGRRRHRSFDEIGAAGEQVIAALYAGSLLRSSSLNEIRFKLFTKSLVQNNFNLATLPATEEAARLHSMRAFLQVNLWNGHDMDPVQWGWKITKHGLLPVPSTAEQAPQELLNNTACKCSKGCRNACGCRKQGMKCSPICYNCRGASCSNTPDEIIDDTNLMDDEVKLSDNDDELDELPDDEDLKVDQLIQSASTSKRSKFN
;
A
#
# COMPACT_ATOMS: atom_id res chain seq x y z
N MET A 1 -44.17 -0.86 -0.94
CA MET A 1 -44.29 -1.46 0.39
C MET A 1 -43.16 -2.48 0.47
N GLU A 2 -42.18 -2.28 1.35
CA GLU A 2 -41.06 -3.23 1.50
C GLU A 2 -41.60 -4.58 1.98
N ASP A 3 -41.32 -5.64 1.21
CA ASP A 3 -41.62 -7.01 1.63
C ASP A 3 -40.84 -7.30 2.91
N SER A 4 -41.56 -7.39 4.03
CA SER A 4 -40.97 -7.69 5.32
C SER A 4 -40.40 -9.12 5.29
N LYS A 5 -39.09 -9.26 5.56
CA LYS A 5 -38.35 -10.54 5.53
C LYS A 5 -38.13 -11.10 6.92
N CYS A 6 -38.02 -12.42 7.02
CA CYS A 6 -37.68 -13.13 8.25
C CYS A 6 -36.21 -12.89 8.61
N PHE A 7 -35.95 -12.42 9.83
CA PHE A 7 -34.59 -12.11 10.28
C PHE A 7 -33.65 -13.33 10.30
N ILE A 8 -34.17 -14.56 10.49
CA ILE A 8 -33.34 -15.76 10.64
C ILE A 8 -32.95 -16.36 9.28
N CYS A 9 -33.91 -16.53 8.36
CA CYS A 9 -33.68 -17.19 7.06
C CYS A 9 -33.58 -16.23 5.87
N GLY A 10 -34.00 -14.97 6.01
CA GLY A 10 -33.97 -13.98 4.93
C GLY A 10 -35.12 -14.09 3.93
N ASP A 11 -35.99 -15.10 4.05
CA ASP A 11 -37.15 -15.30 3.17
C ASP A 11 -38.29 -14.34 3.51
N SER A 12 -39.19 -14.10 2.55
CA SER A 12 -40.41 -13.31 2.78
C SER A 12 -41.24 -13.88 3.94
N LEU A 13 -41.84 -13.00 4.74
CA LEU A 13 -42.71 -13.36 5.86
C LEU A 13 -44.07 -13.92 5.38
N GLN A 14 -44.04 -15.08 4.73
CA GLN A 14 -45.21 -15.88 4.37
C GLN A 14 -45.43 -16.98 5.43
N GLY A 15 -46.68 -17.17 5.88
CA GLY A 15 -47.05 -18.19 6.87
C GLY A 15 -47.08 -17.71 8.33
N GLN A 16 -46.91 -18.64 9.30
CA GLN A 16 -46.92 -18.32 10.74
C GLN A 16 -45.66 -17.55 11.15
N VAL A 17 -45.83 -16.29 11.53
CA VAL A 17 -44.77 -15.37 11.94
C VAL A 17 -44.96 -14.94 13.38
N THR A 18 -43.86 -14.70 14.09
CA THR A 18 -43.84 -14.25 15.48
C THR A 18 -42.84 -13.12 15.62
N THR A 19 -43.23 -12.08 16.37
CA THR A 19 -42.32 -11.00 16.77
C THR A 19 -41.62 -11.40 18.08
N VAL A 20 -40.30 -11.37 18.05
CA VAL A 20 -39.44 -11.69 19.19
C VAL A 20 -38.95 -10.39 19.78
N LYS A 21 -39.26 -10.15 21.06
CA LYS A 21 -38.87 -8.96 21.82
C LYS A 21 -37.58 -9.20 22.61
N GLU A 22 -37.07 -8.17 23.28
CA GLU A 22 -35.83 -8.13 24.08
C GLU A 22 -35.36 -9.46 24.71
N LYS A 23 -36.17 -10.13 25.55
CA LYS A 23 -35.77 -11.40 26.18
C LYS A 23 -35.45 -12.51 25.18
N GLY A 24 -36.20 -12.60 24.08
CA GLY A 24 -35.95 -13.58 23.03
C GLY A 24 -34.80 -13.18 22.10
N ILE A 25 -34.54 -11.88 21.95
CA ILE A 25 -33.37 -11.37 21.23
C ILE A 25 -32.09 -11.80 21.93
N LEU A 26 -32.02 -11.71 23.26
CA LEU A 26 -30.87 -12.21 24.03
C LEU A 26 -30.60 -13.70 23.76
N THR A 27 -31.65 -14.51 23.67
CA THR A 27 -31.53 -15.95 23.34
C THR A 27 -31.04 -16.17 21.91
N PHE A 28 -31.47 -15.34 20.95
CA PHE A 28 -30.99 -15.37 19.57
C PHE A 28 -29.54 -14.92 19.45
N MET A 29 -29.12 -13.92 20.22
CA MET A 29 -27.72 -13.47 20.27
C MET A 29 -26.80 -14.57 20.80
N ASP A 30 -27.20 -15.28 21.87
CA ASP A 30 -26.43 -16.40 22.41
C ASP A 30 -26.34 -17.56 21.40
N SER A 31 -27.46 -17.90 20.77
CA SER A 31 -27.52 -18.96 19.74
C SER A 31 -26.69 -18.59 18.50
N SER A 32 -26.70 -17.33 18.09
CA SER A 32 -25.87 -16.82 16.98
C SER A 32 -24.37 -16.87 17.31
N LYS A 33 -23.97 -16.49 18.53
CA LYS A 33 -22.58 -16.61 18.99
C LYS A 33 -22.11 -18.07 18.98
N LYS A 34 -22.96 -18.99 19.45
CA LYS A 34 -22.69 -20.44 19.40
C LYS A 34 -22.60 -20.98 17.97
N ARG A 35 -23.42 -20.45 17.05
CA ARG A 35 -23.42 -20.82 15.61
C ARG A 35 -22.32 -20.14 14.79
N LYS A 36 -21.62 -19.14 15.33
CA LYS A 36 -20.63 -18.31 14.61
C LYS A 36 -21.16 -17.68 13.30
N ASP A 37 -22.45 -17.37 13.24
CA ASP A 37 -23.12 -16.88 12.01
C ASP A 37 -23.23 -15.34 11.90
N GLY A 38 -22.65 -14.61 12.85
CA GLY A 38 -22.57 -13.14 12.84
C GLY A 38 -23.87 -12.38 13.10
N LYS A 39 -25.03 -13.05 13.18
CA LYS A 39 -26.35 -12.41 13.34
C LYS A 39 -26.54 -11.67 14.67
N HIS A 40 -25.78 -12.01 15.70
CA HIS A 40 -25.78 -11.31 17.00
C HIS A 40 -25.32 -9.85 16.91
N ILE A 41 -24.54 -9.49 15.89
CA ILE A 41 -24.09 -8.09 15.67
C ILE A 41 -25.28 -7.24 15.24
N LEU A 42 -26.14 -7.79 14.39
CA LEU A 42 -27.34 -7.14 13.85
C LEU A 42 -28.48 -7.04 14.88
N LEU A 43 -28.39 -7.80 15.99
CA LEU A 43 -29.39 -7.82 17.06
C LEU A 43 -29.05 -6.88 18.24
N LYS A 44 -27.88 -6.23 18.23
CA LYS A 44 -27.35 -5.50 19.39
C LYS A 44 -28.18 -4.26 19.74
N ASP A 45 -28.75 -3.60 18.73
CA ASP A 45 -29.51 -2.35 18.88
C ASP A 45 -31.01 -2.52 18.55
N GLU A 46 -31.47 -3.76 18.36
CA GLU A 46 -32.85 -4.07 17.98
C GLU A 46 -33.73 -4.37 19.19
N THR A 47 -34.93 -3.78 19.23
CA THR A 47 -35.91 -3.97 20.33
C THR A 47 -36.91 -5.09 20.03
N SER A 48 -37.14 -5.38 18.74
CA SER A 48 -37.97 -6.50 18.31
C SER A 48 -37.62 -6.95 16.88
N VAL A 49 -37.68 -8.25 16.61
CA VAL A 49 -37.46 -8.81 15.27
C VAL A 49 -38.59 -9.77 14.89
N THR A 50 -38.99 -9.77 13.62
CA THR A 50 -40.02 -10.68 13.12
C THR A 50 -39.38 -11.88 12.43
N VAL A 51 -39.79 -13.08 12.83
CA VAL A 51 -39.27 -14.35 12.32
C VAL A 51 -40.40 -15.34 12.10
N HIS A 52 -40.20 -16.33 11.23
CA HIS A 52 -41.13 -17.47 11.19
C HIS A 52 -41.10 -18.24 12.50
N GLU A 53 -42.26 -18.74 12.93
CA GLU A 53 -42.36 -19.51 14.17
C GLU A 53 -41.50 -20.79 14.13
N LYS A 54 -41.41 -21.40 12.94
CA LYS A 54 -40.53 -22.53 12.67
C LYS A 54 -39.05 -22.15 12.85
N CYS A 55 -38.62 -21.01 12.30
CA CYS A 55 -37.25 -20.52 12.45
C CYS A 55 -36.89 -20.27 13.91
N ARG A 56 -37.78 -19.64 14.69
CA ARG A 56 -37.58 -19.44 16.14
C ARG A 56 -37.38 -20.76 16.88
N LYS A 57 -38.20 -21.78 16.58
CA LYS A 57 -38.14 -23.10 17.24
C LYS A 57 -36.88 -23.90 16.88
N ILE A 58 -36.31 -23.68 15.70
CA ILE A 58 -35.15 -24.42 15.20
C ILE A 58 -33.84 -23.72 15.58
N TYR A 59 -33.80 -22.40 15.49
CA TYR A 59 -32.56 -21.62 15.64
C TYR A 59 -31.90 -21.79 17.00
N ASN A 60 -32.69 -21.93 18.07
CA ASN A 60 -32.19 -22.07 19.44
C ASN A 60 -31.97 -23.53 19.88
N LYS A 61 -32.25 -24.52 19.03
CA LYS A 61 -32.09 -25.95 19.40
C LYS A 61 -30.64 -26.38 19.24
N GLN A 62 -30.08 -26.98 20.30
CA GLN A 62 -28.69 -27.45 20.34
C GLN A 62 -28.35 -28.38 19.17
N SER A 63 -29.21 -29.35 18.85
CA SER A 63 -28.99 -30.27 17.72
C SER A 63 -28.83 -29.56 16.36
N TYR A 64 -29.48 -28.41 16.17
CA TYR A 64 -29.37 -27.60 14.95
C TYR A 64 -28.22 -26.57 15.02
N ILE A 65 -27.71 -26.27 16.21
CA ILE A 65 -26.48 -25.49 16.40
C ILE A 65 -25.29 -26.41 16.06
N ASP A 66 -25.30 -27.64 16.58
CA ASP A 66 -24.27 -28.65 16.32
C ASP A 66 -24.21 -29.01 14.82
N ALA A 67 -25.38 -29.15 14.17
CA ALA A 67 -25.44 -29.36 12.72
C ALA A 67 -24.86 -28.17 11.91
N ALA A 68 -25.13 -26.93 12.33
CA ALA A 68 -24.58 -25.74 11.66
C ALA A 68 -23.06 -25.60 11.86
N LEU A 69 -22.54 -26.00 13.03
CA LEU A 69 -21.11 -26.06 13.29
C LEU A 69 -20.44 -27.20 12.52
N ALA A 70 -21.14 -28.32 12.28
CA ALA A 70 -20.67 -29.42 11.43
C ALA A 70 -20.60 -29.01 9.95
N GLU A 71 -21.59 -28.25 9.44
CA GLU A 71 -21.58 -27.68 8.08
C GLU A 71 -20.44 -26.65 7.88
N GLN A 72 -20.10 -25.88 8.93
CA GLN A 72 -18.98 -24.94 8.89
C GLN A 72 -17.59 -25.59 9.05
N SER A 73 -17.52 -26.82 9.57
CA SER A 73 -16.26 -27.56 9.82
C SER A 73 -16.01 -28.73 8.87
N SER A 74 -16.98 -29.08 8.02
CA SER A 74 -16.77 -30.08 6.98
C SER A 74 -15.86 -29.55 5.86
N LYS A 75 -14.67 -30.14 5.73
CA LYS A 75 -13.98 -30.28 4.43
C LYS A 75 -14.98 -30.83 3.40
N PRO A 76 -14.88 -30.50 2.10
CA PRO A 76 -15.82 -31.01 1.11
C PRO A 76 -15.74 -32.53 1.10
N SER A 77 -16.73 -33.20 1.72
CA SER A 77 -17.03 -34.58 1.39
C SER A 77 -17.41 -34.58 -0.08
N ALA A 78 -16.87 -35.52 -0.85
CA ALA A 78 -17.20 -35.71 -2.26
C ALA A 78 -18.72 -35.65 -2.46
N SER A 79 -19.21 -34.48 -2.89
CA SER A 79 -20.62 -34.26 -3.14
C SER A 79 -20.96 -35.04 -4.40
N ARG A 80 -21.90 -35.97 -4.27
CA ARG A 80 -22.55 -36.61 -5.41
C ARG A 80 -23.08 -35.48 -6.30
N ARG A 81 -22.61 -35.47 -7.56
CA ARG A 81 -23.02 -34.58 -8.67
C ARG A 81 -24.41 -33.98 -8.42
N SER A 82 -24.46 -32.71 -8.03
CA SER A 82 -25.69 -31.94 -8.17
C SER A 82 -25.95 -31.73 -9.65
N ASN A 83 -27.14 -32.10 -10.11
CA ASN A 83 -27.66 -31.83 -11.47
C ASN A 83 -27.91 -30.33 -11.73
N GLN A 84 -27.03 -29.43 -11.29
CA GLN A 84 -26.99 -28.07 -11.80
C GLN A 84 -26.15 -28.07 -13.08
N PRO A 85 -26.63 -27.50 -14.19
CA PRO A 85 -25.83 -27.43 -15.41
C PRO A 85 -24.54 -26.66 -15.10
N LEU A 86 -23.40 -27.28 -15.41
CA LEU A 86 -22.11 -26.60 -15.39
C LEU A 86 -22.23 -25.32 -16.23
N PHE A 87 -21.75 -24.21 -15.69
CA PHE A 87 -21.74 -22.94 -16.40
C PHE A 87 -20.89 -23.08 -17.67
N ASP A 88 -21.48 -22.75 -18.83
CA ASP A 88 -20.78 -22.84 -20.11
C ASP A 88 -19.88 -21.63 -20.31
N PHE A 89 -18.62 -21.77 -19.88
CA PHE A 89 -17.59 -20.75 -19.95
C PHE A 89 -17.19 -20.34 -21.37
N LYS A 90 -17.43 -21.21 -22.36
CA LYS A 90 -17.12 -20.98 -23.77
C LYS A 90 -18.27 -20.28 -24.50
N GLY A 91 -19.51 -20.64 -24.17
CA GLY A 91 -20.71 -20.05 -24.77
C GLY A 91 -21.27 -18.84 -24.04
N HIS A 92 -20.90 -18.60 -22.77
CA HIS A 92 -21.41 -17.49 -21.96
C HIS A 92 -20.29 -16.67 -21.31
N CYS A 93 -20.50 -15.36 -21.27
CA CYS A 93 -19.60 -14.41 -20.63
C CYS A 93 -19.55 -14.63 -19.12
N LEU A 94 -18.35 -14.83 -18.57
CA LEU A 94 -18.14 -15.09 -17.15
C LEU A 94 -18.68 -13.98 -16.22
N PHE A 95 -18.68 -12.72 -16.69
CA PHE A 95 -19.12 -11.57 -15.90
C PHE A 95 -20.64 -11.37 -15.91
N CYS A 96 -21.26 -11.31 -17.09
CA CYS A 96 -22.69 -10.98 -17.18
C CYS A 96 -23.60 -12.20 -17.41
N GLY A 97 -23.04 -13.37 -17.71
CA GLY A 97 -23.79 -14.60 -18.01
C GLY A 97 -24.53 -14.58 -19.36
N LYS A 98 -24.25 -13.61 -20.24
CA LYS A 98 -24.87 -13.49 -21.57
C LYS A 98 -24.01 -14.17 -22.66
N ASP A 99 -24.61 -14.39 -23.83
CA ASP A 99 -24.01 -15.06 -24.99
C ASP A 99 -22.62 -14.52 -25.36
N ALA A 100 -21.64 -15.42 -25.40
CA ALA A 100 -20.25 -15.24 -25.83
C ALA A 100 -19.80 -16.36 -26.79
N SER A 101 -20.77 -17.08 -27.36
CA SER A 101 -20.53 -18.20 -28.28
C SER A 101 -19.83 -17.77 -29.57
N ASP A 102 -19.28 -18.73 -30.30
CA ASP A 102 -18.67 -18.47 -31.61
C ASP A 102 -19.70 -17.84 -32.59
N GLN A 103 -20.97 -18.25 -32.52
CA GLN A 103 -22.06 -17.64 -33.30
C GLN A 103 -22.31 -16.17 -32.91
N PHE A 104 -22.16 -15.81 -31.63
CA PHE A 104 -22.21 -14.41 -31.20
C PHE A 104 -21.03 -13.62 -31.75
N ILE A 105 -19.82 -14.15 -31.64
CA ILE A 105 -18.59 -13.52 -32.16
C ILE A 105 -18.70 -13.27 -33.67
N GLU A 106 -19.22 -14.22 -34.44
CA GLU A 106 -19.45 -14.06 -35.87
C GLU A 106 -20.49 -12.99 -36.20
N ARG A 107 -21.58 -12.90 -35.43
CA ARG A 107 -22.58 -11.83 -35.57
C ARG A 107 -21.96 -10.45 -35.26
N GLN A 108 -21.15 -10.36 -34.21
CA GLN A 108 -20.42 -9.14 -33.85
C GLN A 108 -19.41 -8.73 -34.94
N LYS A 109 -18.80 -9.70 -35.65
CA LYS A 109 -17.91 -9.42 -36.79
C LYS A 109 -18.60 -8.72 -37.96
N LYS A 110 -19.91 -8.90 -38.13
CA LYS A 110 -20.71 -8.26 -39.19
C LYS A 110 -21.12 -6.81 -38.86
N LEU A 111 -20.93 -6.36 -37.62
CA LEU A 111 -21.21 -4.98 -37.20
C LEU A 111 -20.01 -4.07 -37.46
N ASN A 112 -20.30 -2.78 -37.68
CA ASN A 112 -19.28 -1.72 -37.71
C ASN A 112 -18.43 -1.75 -36.44
N GLN A 113 -17.14 -1.46 -36.57
CA GLN A 113 -16.16 -1.57 -35.48
C GLN A 113 -16.57 -0.79 -34.22
N SER A 114 -17.25 0.34 -34.37
CA SER A 114 -17.76 1.17 -33.26
C SER A 114 -18.94 0.57 -32.48
N ARG A 115 -19.64 -0.42 -33.05
CA ARG A 115 -20.82 -1.08 -32.45
C ARG A 115 -20.57 -2.54 -32.09
N ARG A 116 -19.36 -3.04 -32.34
CA ARG A 116 -18.97 -4.42 -32.09
C ARG A 116 -18.63 -4.62 -30.60
N GLU A 117 -19.30 -5.56 -29.95
CA GLU A 117 -18.86 -6.07 -28.64
C GLU A 117 -17.69 -7.03 -28.85
N LYS A 118 -16.57 -6.78 -28.16
CA LYS A 118 -15.38 -7.65 -28.25
C LYS A 118 -15.50 -8.74 -27.20
N VAL A 119 -15.30 -10.00 -27.60
CA VAL A 119 -15.21 -11.13 -26.68
C VAL A 119 -13.74 -11.50 -26.52
N HIS A 120 -13.30 -11.65 -25.28
CA HIS A 120 -11.94 -12.02 -24.91
C HIS A 120 -11.94 -13.40 -24.25
N GLU A 121 -10.87 -14.16 -24.47
CA GLU A 121 -10.63 -15.45 -23.83
C GLU A 121 -9.64 -15.30 -22.68
N VAL A 122 -9.84 -16.06 -21.61
CA VAL A 122 -8.98 -16.07 -20.44
C VAL A 122 -7.69 -16.82 -20.78
N THR A 123 -6.58 -16.08 -20.80
CA THR A 123 -5.25 -16.61 -21.17
C THR A 123 -4.26 -16.65 -20.00
N LYS A 124 -4.62 -16.09 -18.84
CA LYS A 124 -3.74 -15.95 -17.67
C LYS A 124 -4.24 -16.80 -16.51
N LEU A 125 -3.34 -17.63 -15.94
CA LEU A 125 -3.66 -18.50 -14.80
C LEU A 125 -4.03 -17.72 -13.53
N ASP A 126 -3.52 -16.49 -13.39
CA ASP A 126 -3.82 -15.62 -12.25
C ASP A 126 -5.13 -14.81 -12.41
N PHE A 127 -5.82 -14.93 -13.56
CA PHE A 127 -7.03 -14.17 -13.86
C PHE A 127 -8.16 -14.47 -12.89
N LYS A 128 -8.39 -15.75 -12.56
CA LYS A 128 -9.42 -16.19 -11.61
C LYS A 128 -9.26 -15.49 -10.26
N GLN A 129 -8.05 -15.54 -9.70
CA GLN A 129 -7.78 -14.99 -8.37
C GLN A 129 -7.96 -13.45 -8.37
N LYS A 130 -7.50 -12.77 -9.43
CA LYS A 130 -7.69 -11.32 -9.58
C LYS A 130 -9.16 -10.90 -9.64
N VAL A 131 -10.00 -11.67 -10.34
CA VAL A 131 -11.45 -11.40 -10.39
C VAL A 131 -12.10 -11.63 -9.03
N ILE A 132 -11.71 -12.69 -8.31
CA ILE A 132 -12.21 -12.97 -6.95
C ILE A 132 -11.79 -11.86 -5.97
N ASP A 133 -10.54 -11.42 -6.03
CA ASP A 133 -10.01 -10.37 -5.15
C ASP A 133 -10.67 -9.02 -5.47
N ALA A 134 -10.93 -8.72 -6.74
CA ALA A 134 -11.69 -7.54 -7.17
C ALA A 134 -13.14 -7.59 -6.66
N ALA A 135 -13.83 -8.74 -6.80
CA ALA A 135 -15.19 -8.93 -6.34
C ALA A 135 -15.34 -8.87 -4.80
N LYS A 136 -14.29 -9.22 -4.06
CA LYS A 136 -14.26 -9.16 -2.57
C LYS A 136 -13.90 -7.77 -2.02
N THR A 137 -13.41 -6.84 -2.84
CA THR A 137 -12.91 -5.52 -2.41
C THR A 137 -13.88 -4.36 -2.67
N THR A 138 -15.05 -4.61 -3.27
CA THR A 138 -16.11 -3.59 -3.48
C THR A 138 -16.92 -3.34 -2.20
N ARG A 139 -17.28 -2.06 -1.95
CA ARG A 139 -17.99 -1.59 -0.73
C ARG A 139 -19.41 -2.14 -0.56
N LYS A 140 -19.94 -2.84 -1.56
CA LYS A 140 -21.18 -3.62 -1.52
C LYS A 140 -20.89 -4.89 -2.30
N SER A 141 -21.01 -6.05 -1.64
CA SER A 141 -21.23 -7.33 -2.32
C SER A 141 -22.58 -7.21 -3.02
N ASP A 142 -22.58 -6.69 -4.24
CA ASP A 142 -23.76 -6.64 -5.09
C ASP A 142 -24.04 -8.03 -5.68
N GLU A 143 -25.31 -8.28 -6.01
CA GLU A 143 -25.75 -9.55 -6.59
C GLU A 143 -24.93 -9.93 -7.83
N TRP A 144 -24.43 -8.93 -8.56
CA TRP A 144 -23.55 -9.10 -9.70
C TRP A 144 -22.19 -9.69 -9.32
N SER A 145 -21.46 -9.10 -8.36
CA SER A 145 -20.15 -9.62 -7.92
C SER A 145 -20.27 -11.03 -7.33
N ASN A 146 -21.33 -11.30 -6.56
CA ASN A 146 -21.59 -12.63 -6.01
C ASN A 146 -21.89 -13.65 -7.12
N ALA A 147 -22.66 -13.26 -8.14
CA ALA A 147 -22.94 -14.13 -9.28
C ALA A 147 -21.67 -14.44 -10.09
N VAL A 148 -20.75 -13.49 -10.23
CA VAL A 148 -19.45 -13.73 -10.89
C VAL A 148 -18.60 -14.71 -10.08
N VAL A 149 -18.44 -14.47 -8.76
CA VAL A 149 -17.68 -15.37 -7.88
C VAL A 149 -18.27 -16.77 -7.90
N PHE A 150 -19.59 -16.90 -7.76
CA PHE A 150 -20.28 -18.20 -7.76
C PHE A 150 -20.04 -18.99 -9.05
N ARG A 151 -19.99 -18.32 -10.22
CA ARG A 151 -19.68 -18.97 -11.49
C ARG A 151 -18.25 -19.50 -11.52
N ILE A 152 -17.26 -18.71 -11.09
CA ILE A 152 -15.84 -19.04 -11.26
C ILE A 152 -15.22 -19.84 -10.09
N GLU A 153 -15.82 -19.80 -8.90
CA GLU A 153 -15.22 -20.34 -7.67
C GLU A 153 -14.99 -21.85 -7.76
N ASN A 154 -15.94 -22.57 -8.36
CA ASN A 154 -15.87 -24.03 -8.55
C ASN A 154 -15.05 -24.48 -9.76
N GLU A 155 -14.65 -23.59 -10.67
CA GLU A 155 -13.86 -23.94 -11.85
C GLU A 155 -12.36 -23.89 -11.53
N ILE A 156 -11.66 -25.02 -11.67
CA ILE A 156 -10.26 -25.12 -11.23
C ILE A 156 -9.34 -24.34 -12.18
N ASP A 157 -9.63 -24.39 -13.48
CA ASP A 157 -8.82 -23.74 -14.52
C ASP A 157 -9.70 -23.10 -15.60
N LEU A 158 -9.83 -21.78 -15.54
CA LEU A 158 -10.60 -21.00 -16.52
C LEU A 158 -9.98 -21.02 -17.93
N ILE A 159 -8.69 -21.34 -18.06
CA ILE A 159 -8.05 -21.48 -19.38
C ILE A 159 -8.47 -22.81 -20.00
N ALA A 160 -8.41 -23.89 -19.22
CA ALA A 160 -8.87 -25.21 -19.67
C ALA A 160 -10.37 -25.24 -19.98
N ALA A 161 -11.16 -24.44 -19.27
CA ALA A 161 -12.58 -24.26 -19.52
C ALA A 161 -12.90 -23.29 -20.69
N GLU A 162 -11.90 -22.78 -21.40
CA GLU A 162 -12.03 -21.79 -22.49
C GLU A 162 -12.87 -20.57 -22.08
N GLY A 163 -12.63 -20.04 -20.87
CA GLY A 163 -13.42 -18.96 -20.29
C GLY A 163 -13.43 -17.70 -21.16
N ARG A 164 -14.62 -17.17 -21.43
CA ARG A 164 -14.80 -15.95 -22.24
C ARG A 164 -15.49 -14.82 -21.49
N TYR A 165 -15.22 -13.59 -21.92
CA TYR A 165 -15.86 -12.39 -21.38
C TYR A 165 -16.02 -11.26 -22.39
N HIS A 166 -17.04 -10.42 -22.22
CA HIS A 166 -17.21 -9.19 -23.01
C HIS A 166 -16.22 -8.11 -22.55
N GLY A 167 -15.64 -7.37 -23.50
CA GLY A 167 -14.73 -6.27 -23.21
C GLY A 167 -15.42 -5.13 -22.46
N SER A 168 -16.69 -4.87 -22.75
CA SER A 168 -17.51 -3.90 -21.99
C SER A 168 -17.74 -4.29 -20.53
N CYS A 169 -17.76 -5.59 -20.21
CA CYS A 169 -17.96 -6.06 -18.84
C CYS A 169 -16.74 -5.87 -17.92
N LEU A 170 -15.58 -5.47 -18.46
CA LEU A 170 -14.39 -5.12 -17.68
C LEU A 170 -14.38 -3.62 -17.28
N GLY A 171 -15.33 -2.82 -17.77
CA GLY A 171 -15.31 -1.36 -17.74
C GLY A 171 -15.67 -0.67 -16.41
N GLU A 172 -15.98 -1.39 -15.33
CA GLU A 172 -16.40 -0.74 -14.07
C GLU A 172 -15.24 -0.43 -13.09
N TYR A 173 -14.04 -1.01 -13.26
CA TYR A 173 -12.91 -0.76 -12.37
C TYR A 173 -11.56 -0.76 -13.10
N VAL A 174 -10.86 0.37 -13.12
CA VAL A 174 -9.51 0.51 -13.69
C VAL A 174 -8.47 0.26 -12.60
N MET A 175 -7.58 -0.70 -12.76
CA MET A 175 -6.47 -0.95 -11.81
C MET A 175 -5.12 -0.88 -12.52
N SER A 176 -4.17 -0.16 -11.92
CA SER A 176 -2.78 -0.15 -12.35
C SER A 176 -2.09 -1.46 -12.00
N LEU A 177 -1.65 -2.24 -13.00
CA LEU A 177 -1.00 -3.53 -12.78
C LEU A 177 0.39 -3.44 -12.15
N SER A 178 1.05 -2.28 -12.22
CA SER A 178 2.37 -2.04 -11.63
C SER A 178 2.33 -1.47 -10.21
N THR A 179 1.20 -0.86 -9.80
CA THR A 179 1.08 -0.17 -8.51
C THR A 179 -0.11 -0.65 -7.66
N GLY A 180 -1.00 -1.49 -8.20
CA GLY A 180 -2.21 -1.97 -7.52
C GLY A 180 -3.26 -0.89 -7.24
N VAL A 181 -3.03 0.35 -7.68
CA VAL A 181 -3.94 1.48 -7.45
C VAL A 181 -5.18 1.32 -8.32
N ILE A 182 -6.36 1.38 -7.70
CA ILE A 182 -7.66 1.35 -8.38
C ILE A 182 -8.09 2.80 -8.63
N GLY A 183 -8.35 3.12 -9.90
CA GLY A 183 -8.86 4.40 -10.36
C GLY A 183 -10.31 4.62 -9.90
N ASP A 184 -10.69 5.87 -9.69
CA ASP A 184 -12.07 6.23 -9.43
C ASP A 184 -12.88 6.33 -10.74
N GLU A 185 -14.15 6.74 -10.63
CA GLU A 185 -15.07 6.94 -11.76
C GLU A 185 -14.57 7.96 -12.81
N ASN A 186 -13.54 8.76 -12.50
CA ASN A 186 -12.98 9.78 -13.39
C ASN A 186 -11.81 9.25 -14.25
N VAL A 187 -11.33 8.03 -14.01
CA VAL A 187 -10.25 7.42 -14.81
C VAL A 187 -10.80 6.85 -16.11
N ASN A 188 -10.36 7.41 -17.25
CA ASN A 188 -10.76 6.94 -18.57
C ASN A 188 -9.58 6.42 -19.42
N CYS A 189 -8.41 6.14 -18.81
CA CYS A 189 -7.23 5.64 -19.55
C CYS A 189 -7.44 4.31 -20.27
N HIS A 190 -8.35 3.49 -19.78
CA HIS A 190 -8.78 2.25 -20.40
C HIS A 190 -9.61 2.47 -21.68
N LEU A 191 -10.18 3.67 -21.87
CA LEU A 191 -10.97 4.06 -23.04
C LEU A 191 -10.15 4.88 -24.04
N SER A 192 -8.82 4.91 -23.90
CA SER A 192 -7.93 5.75 -24.70
C SER A 192 -8.12 5.57 -26.21
N ASP A 193 -8.26 4.33 -26.66
CA ASP A 193 -8.48 3.97 -28.06
C ASP A 193 -9.84 4.48 -28.56
N GLN A 194 -10.92 4.22 -27.81
CA GLN A 194 -12.28 4.67 -28.17
C GLN A 194 -12.40 6.20 -28.20
N ILE A 195 -11.80 6.88 -27.22
CA ILE A 195 -11.76 8.35 -27.15
C ILE A 195 -10.94 8.93 -28.31
N GLY A 196 -9.82 8.28 -28.67
CA GLY A 196 -9.00 8.62 -29.82
C GLY A 196 -9.75 8.46 -31.13
N SER A 197 -10.37 7.31 -31.38
CA SER A 197 -11.16 7.03 -32.58
C SER A 197 -12.33 8.00 -32.73
N SER A 198 -13.10 8.24 -31.65
CA SER A 198 -14.24 9.18 -31.66
C SER A 198 -13.79 10.63 -31.88
N SER A 199 -12.56 10.97 -31.48
CA SER A 199 -11.98 12.28 -31.74
C SER A 199 -11.55 12.40 -33.21
N LEU A 200 -10.95 11.36 -33.77
CA LEU A 200 -10.53 11.32 -35.17
C LEU A 200 -11.71 11.34 -36.14
N GLU A 201 -12.78 10.59 -35.86
CA GLU A 201 -14.02 10.62 -36.65
C GLU A 201 -14.64 12.02 -36.68
N SER A 202 -14.54 12.78 -35.59
CA SER A 202 -15.03 14.17 -35.56
C SER A 202 -14.17 15.17 -36.36
N ILE A 203 -12.98 14.74 -36.79
CA ILE A 203 -12.05 15.53 -37.62
C ILE A 203 -12.24 15.20 -39.11
N ILE A 204 -12.51 13.93 -39.43
CA ILE A 204 -12.71 13.47 -40.81
C ILE A 204 -13.93 14.19 -41.42
N GLY A 205 -13.69 14.94 -42.51
CA GLY A 205 -14.72 15.73 -43.20
C GLY A 205 -14.88 17.18 -42.71
N SER A 206 -14.13 17.60 -41.69
CA SER A 206 -14.12 18.99 -41.20
C SER A 206 -13.01 19.82 -41.85
N ASN A 207 -13.26 21.12 -42.09
CA ASN A 207 -12.22 22.04 -42.55
C ASN A 207 -11.19 22.32 -41.44
N PHE A 208 -9.91 22.42 -41.79
CA PHE A 208 -8.78 22.58 -40.85
C PHE A 208 -9.00 23.70 -39.81
N GLY A 209 -9.54 24.86 -40.22
CA GLY A 209 -9.81 25.99 -39.31
C GLY A 209 -11.00 25.80 -38.36
N GLN A 210 -11.83 24.78 -38.56
CA GLN A 210 -13.01 24.46 -37.73
C GLN A 210 -12.74 23.32 -36.74
N VAL A 211 -11.62 22.60 -36.90
CA VAL A 211 -11.19 21.55 -35.97
C VAL A 211 -10.82 22.19 -34.63
N LYS A 212 -11.60 21.90 -33.59
CA LYS A 212 -11.31 22.32 -32.21
C LYS A 212 -10.99 21.10 -31.36
N PHE A 213 -9.72 20.98 -30.96
CA PHE A 213 -9.31 19.98 -29.98
C PHE A 213 -9.87 20.34 -28.59
N SER A 214 -10.86 19.57 -28.14
CA SER A 214 -11.45 19.73 -26.81
C SER A 214 -10.70 18.84 -25.81
N ARG A 215 -10.05 19.44 -24.80
CA ARG A 215 -9.41 18.66 -23.72
C ARG A 215 -10.42 17.97 -22.78
N LYS A 216 -11.74 18.11 -22.98
CA LYS A 216 -12.76 17.24 -22.35
C LYS A 216 -12.72 15.81 -22.89
N LYS A 217 -12.23 15.62 -24.14
CA LYS A 217 -11.98 14.30 -24.75
C LYS A 217 -10.55 13.80 -24.45
N ARG A 218 -9.92 14.25 -23.37
CA ARG A 218 -8.56 13.84 -23.01
C ARG A 218 -8.59 12.59 -22.15
N VAL A 219 -7.61 11.73 -22.39
CA VAL A 219 -7.31 10.58 -21.55
C VAL A 219 -6.68 11.03 -20.22
N LEU A 220 -7.32 10.69 -19.10
CA LEU A 220 -6.92 10.92 -17.72
C LEU A 220 -6.22 9.66 -17.21
N SER A 221 -4.95 9.79 -16.83
CA SER A 221 -4.13 8.70 -16.33
C SER A 221 -4.26 8.52 -14.82
N MET A 222 -3.87 7.34 -14.35
CA MET A 222 -3.80 6.98 -12.93
C MET A 222 -2.88 7.89 -12.09
N ARG A 223 -2.02 8.69 -12.72
CA ARG A 223 -1.00 9.56 -12.08
C ARG A 223 -1.60 10.79 -11.36
N GLY A 224 -2.85 11.16 -11.63
CA GLY A 224 -3.44 12.42 -11.16
C GLY A 224 -4.06 12.41 -9.75
N PHE A 225 -4.10 11.28 -9.04
CA PHE A 225 -4.95 11.16 -7.84
C PHE A 225 -4.28 11.55 -6.52
N THR A 226 -2.95 11.60 -6.46
CA THR A 226 -2.18 11.84 -5.23
C THR A 226 -1.70 13.28 -5.10
N SER A 227 -1.65 14.02 -6.20
CA SER A 227 -1.27 15.44 -6.27
C SER A 227 -2.49 16.30 -6.60
N SER A 228 -3.47 16.35 -5.70
CA SER A 228 -4.70 17.11 -5.93
C SER A 228 -4.92 18.21 -4.90
N VAL A 229 -5.54 19.31 -5.35
CA VAL A 229 -5.81 20.52 -4.58
C VAL A 229 -7.31 20.75 -4.58
N LYS A 230 -7.88 21.02 -3.41
CA LYS A 230 -9.29 21.40 -3.29
C LYS A 230 -9.44 22.89 -3.64
N LEU A 231 -10.13 23.17 -4.75
CA LEU A 231 -10.44 24.51 -5.22
C LEU A 231 -11.96 24.67 -5.34
N HIS A 232 -12.54 25.58 -4.56
CA HIS A 232 -13.98 25.91 -4.63
C HIS A 232 -14.88 24.65 -4.60
N ASP A 233 -14.58 23.71 -3.70
CA ASP A 233 -15.28 22.42 -3.53
C ASP A 233 -15.09 21.35 -4.63
N GLU A 234 -14.23 21.60 -5.62
CA GLU A 234 -13.77 20.57 -6.57
C GLU A 234 -12.31 20.15 -6.31
N VAL A 235 -12.01 18.87 -6.51
CA VAL A 235 -10.64 18.32 -6.40
C VAL A 235 -9.98 18.38 -7.77
N VAL A 236 -8.91 19.17 -7.90
CA VAL A 236 -8.19 19.37 -9.17
C VAL A 236 -6.78 18.75 -9.07
N PRO A 237 -6.36 17.91 -10.04
CA PRO A 237 -4.99 17.42 -10.09
C PRO A 237 -4.02 18.53 -10.47
N VAL A 238 -2.98 18.75 -9.66
CA VAL A 238 -2.01 19.84 -9.77
C VAL A 238 -0.61 19.28 -9.52
N ASP A 239 0.32 19.57 -10.42
CA ASP A 239 1.73 19.21 -10.25
C ASP A 239 2.38 19.92 -9.04
N LEU A 240 3.38 19.28 -8.43
CA LEU A 240 4.07 19.70 -7.20
C LEU A 240 4.54 21.16 -7.25
N TYR A 241 5.06 21.61 -8.39
CA TYR A 241 5.61 22.96 -8.54
C TYR A 241 4.58 24.00 -8.99
N THR A 242 3.39 23.59 -9.41
CA THR A 242 2.41 24.51 -10.00
C THR A 242 1.89 25.52 -8.98
N ILE A 243 1.66 25.10 -7.73
CA ILE A 243 1.24 25.99 -6.64
C ILE A 243 2.40 26.94 -6.30
N PHE A 244 3.57 26.39 -5.98
CA PHE A 244 4.77 27.14 -5.62
C PHE A 244 5.16 28.22 -6.64
N ARG A 245 5.20 27.89 -7.94
CA ARG A 245 5.51 28.85 -9.02
C ARG A 245 4.51 30.00 -9.02
N ARG A 246 3.21 29.70 -8.93
CA ARG A 246 2.14 30.71 -8.95
C ARG A 246 2.19 31.66 -7.76
N ILE A 247 2.48 31.14 -6.58
CA ILE A 247 2.64 31.93 -5.34
C ILE A 247 3.85 32.86 -5.46
N SER A 248 4.96 32.35 -6.00
CA SER A 248 6.18 33.14 -6.22
C SER A 248 5.97 34.32 -7.16
N PHE A 249 5.06 34.21 -8.13
CA PHE A 249 4.68 35.31 -9.04
C PHE A 249 3.67 36.30 -8.46
N HIS A 250 2.90 35.92 -7.43
CA HIS A 250 1.85 36.77 -6.85
C HIS A 250 2.29 37.59 -5.64
N LYS A 251 3.47 37.30 -5.06
CA LYS A 251 3.99 38.04 -3.92
C LYS A 251 4.11 39.53 -4.25
N LYS A 252 3.59 40.40 -3.39
CA LYS A 252 3.78 41.85 -3.48
C LYS A 252 4.90 42.33 -2.57
N THR A 253 5.14 41.62 -1.47
CA THR A 253 6.17 41.96 -0.47
C THR A 253 6.92 40.73 0.02
N GLU A 254 8.11 40.93 0.60
CA GLU A 254 8.88 39.86 1.23
C GLU A 254 8.18 39.32 2.49
N TYR A 255 7.47 40.18 3.23
CA TYR A 255 6.66 39.78 4.39
C TYR A 255 5.52 38.83 3.98
N GLU A 256 4.82 39.13 2.90
CA GLU A 256 3.77 38.27 2.34
C GLU A 256 4.35 36.93 1.86
N LEU A 257 5.53 36.95 1.23
CA LEU A 257 6.23 35.73 0.84
C LEU A 257 6.58 34.87 2.06
N LYS A 258 7.10 35.46 3.14
CA LYS A 258 7.41 34.75 4.39
C LYS A 258 6.16 34.06 4.96
N ASN A 259 5.01 34.74 4.93
CA ASN A 259 3.74 34.16 5.37
C ASN A 259 3.30 32.99 4.48
N TYR A 260 3.64 32.97 3.20
CA TYR A 260 3.31 31.82 2.34
C TYR A 260 4.07 30.54 2.73
N PHE A 261 5.25 30.64 3.34
CA PHE A 261 6.02 29.47 3.79
C PHE A 261 5.45 28.76 5.03
N THR A 262 4.38 29.30 5.64
CA THR A 262 3.58 28.57 6.64
C THR A 262 2.66 27.52 6.00
N TYR A 263 2.38 27.65 4.70
CA TYR A 263 1.62 26.70 3.92
C TYR A 263 2.55 25.68 3.26
N GLU A 264 1.99 24.56 2.81
CA GLU A 264 2.81 23.50 2.22
C GLU A 264 3.38 23.90 0.85
N LEU A 265 2.68 24.76 0.11
CA LEU A 265 3.04 25.23 -1.23
C LEU A 265 3.08 24.11 -2.29
N ALA A 266 2.63 22.92 -1.92
CA ALA A 266 2.52 21.71 -2.73
C ALA A 266 1.29 20.88 -2.29
N PRO A 267 0.81 19.94 -3.12
CA PRO A 267 -0.32 19.08 -2.77
C PRO A 267 -0.09 18.21 -1.52
N TYR A 268 1.15 17.88 -1.22
CA TYR A 268 1.61 17.14 -0.04
C TYR A 268 3.04 17.59 0.33
N PRO A 269 3.54 17.30 1.56
CA PRO A 269 4.88 17.69 1.97
C PRO A 269 5.97 16.87 1.24
N PRO A 270 6.71 17.45 0.28
CA PRO A 270 7.59 16.68 -0.59
C PRO A 270 8.84 16.16 0.10
N SER A 271 9.21 16.70 1.26
CA SER A 271 10.32 16.20 2.09
C SER A 271 9.97 14.92 2.85
N LEU A 272 8.69 14.68 3.13
CA LEU A 272 8.22 13.51 3.88
C LEU A 272 7.53 12.47 2.99
N PHE A 273 6.91 12.89 1.88
CA PHE A 273 6.10 12.03 1.02
C PHE A 273 6.59 12.04 -0.43
N ASP A 274 6.36 10.94 -1.12
CA ASP A 274 6.54 10.81 -2.57
C ASP A 274 5.26 11.16 -3.34
N GLU A 275 5.37 11.18 -4.67
CA GLU A 275 4.28 11.45 -5.60
C GLU A 275 3.13 10.46 -5.51
N GLN A 276 3.32 9.30 -4.88
CA GLN A 276 2.29 8.28 -4.70
C GLN A 276 1.56 8.47 -3.36
N GLY A 277 1.87 9.52 -2.60
CA GLY A 277 1.30 9.78 -1.28
C GLY A 277 1.82 8.82 -0.20
N MET A 278 2.94 8.14 -0.46
CA MET A 278 3.62 7.26 0.50
C MET A 278 4.75 8.02 1.19
N MET A 279 5.05 7.67 2.45
CA MET A 279 6.19 8.26 3.15
C MET A 279 7.51 7.84 2.48
N ARG A 280 8.45 8.77 2.34
CA ARG A 280 9.78 8.53 1.75
C ARG A 280 10.57 7.51 2.57
N LYS A 281 11.42 6.74 1.89
CA LYS A 281 12.35 5.81 2.55
C LYS A 281 13.49 6.58 3.21
N SER A 282 13.71 6.31 4.50
CA SER A 282 14.95 6.69 5.18
C SER A 282 16.05 5.69 4.83
N ARG A 283 17.28 6.16 4.58
CA ARG A 283 18.47 5.30 4.56
C ARG A 283 18.96 5.09 5.99
N LYS A 284 18.38 4.11 6.70
CA LYS A 284 18.73 3.83 8.10
C LYS A 284 20.22 3.54 8.30
N SER A 285 20.88 2.94 7.30
CA SER A 285 22.31 2.62 7.32
C SER A 285 23.21 3.85 7.50
N VAL A 286 22.79 5.03 7.05
CA VAL A 286 23.59 6.27 7.19
C VAL A 286 23.81 6.63 8.66
N PHE A 287 22.91 6.23 9.57
CA PHE A 287 23.14 6.43 11.00
C PHE A 287 24.28 5.57 11.54
N TYR A 288 24.61 4.45 10.90
CA TYR A 288 25.72 3.60 11.31
C TYR A 288 27.04 4.37 11.25
N ASP A 289 27.26 5.09 10.15
CA ASP A 289 28.45 5.90 9.92
C ASP A 289 28.58 7.09 10.90
N LEU A 290 27.50 7.42 11.62
CA LEU A 290 27.48 8.47 12.63
C LEU A 290 27.81 7.96 14.05
N PHE A 291 27.82 6.63 14.28
CA PHE A 291 28.20 6.09 15.58
C PHE A 291 29.72 6.01 15.70
N ASN A 292 30.24 6.46 16.85
CA ASN A 292 31.65 6.29 17.15
C ASN A 292 31.92 4.80 17.47
N PRO A 293 32.92 4.17 16.84
CA PRO A 293 33.34 2.81 17.20
C PRO A 293 33.73 2.77 18.68
N VAL A 294 33.22 1.78 19.40
CA VAL A 294 33.61 1.54 20.79
C VAL A 294 34.56 0.35 20.81
N GLU A 295 35.82 0.60 21.14
CA GLU A 295 36.81 -0.45 21.39
C GLU A 295 36.65 -1.03 22.81
N THR A 296 35.55 -1.74 23.07
CA THR A 296 35.48 -2.54 24.30
C THR A 296 36.14 -3.89 24.05
N PRO A 297 37.23 -4.25 24.76
CA PRO A 297 37.80 -5.59 24.71
C PRO A 297 36.80 -6.55 25.35
N SER A 298 36.02 -7.19 24.50
CA SER A 298 34.83 -7.86 24.98
C SER A 298 35.16 -9.30 25.29
N ASN A 299 35.02 -9.69 26.56
CA ASN A 299 34.91 -11.09 26.95
C ASN A 299 33.52 -11.61 26.51
N ILE A 300 33.24 -11.59 25.20
CA ILE A 300 31.97 -11.96 24.53
C ILE A 300 31.74 -13.47 24.54
N GLY A 301 32.70 -14.29 24.97
CA GLY A 301 32.63 -15.74 24.92
C GLY A 301 31.41 -16.37 25.61
N SER A 302 30.70 -15.63 26.46
CA SER A 302 29.46 -16.06 27.14
C SER A 302 28.23 -15.19 26.84
N ALA A 303 28.28 -14.31 25.83
CA ALA A 303 27.16 -13.44 25.47
C ALA A 303 25.96 -14.24 24.94
N LEU A 304 24.75 -13.76 25.24
CA LEU A 304 23.53 -14.21 24.61
C LEU A 304 23.25 -13.31 23.40
N TYR A 305 23.12 -13.91 22.22
CA TYR A 305 22.77 -13.18 21.01
C TYR A 305 21.26 -13.19 20.79
N VAL A 306 20.65 -12.01 20.65
CA VAL A 306 19.27 -11.88 20.18
C VAL A 306 19.34 -11.34 18.75
N ILE A 307 18.89 -12.14 17.78
CA ILE A 307 19.17 -11.96 16.37
C ILE A 307 17.88 -11.69 15.60
N ASP A 308 17.91 -10.71 14.71
CA ASP A 308 16.85 -10.49 13.73
C ASP A 308 16.80 -11.66 12.73
N GLY A 309 15.70 -12.42 12.76
CA GLY A 309 15.45 -13.52 11.83
C GLY A 309 15.30 -13.04 10.38
N GLY A 310 14.87 -11.80 10.15
CA GLY A 310 14.86 -11.16 8.83
C GLY A 310 16.27 -10.97 8.27
N PHE A 311 17.20 -10.49 9.10
CA PHE A 311 18.63 -10.40 8.74
C PHE A 311 19.18 -11.77 8.35
N VAL A 312 18.99 -12.78 9.20
CA VAL A 312 19.47 -14.15 8.95
C VAL A 312 18.90 -14.67 7.63
N LEU A 313 17.59 -14.51 7.40
CA LEU A 313 16.88 -14.95 6.20
C LEU A 313 17.53 -14.42 4.91
N HIS A 314 17.96 -13.15 4.90
CA HIS A 314 18.60 -12.55 3.74
C HIS A 314 20.10 -12.86 3.63
N ARG A 315 20.79 -13.11 4.75
CA ARG A 315 22.25 -13.29 4.79
C ARG A 315 22.71 -14.64 4.26
N VAL A 316 21.94 -15.71 4.45
CA VAL A 316 22.30 -17.05 3.96
C VAL A 316 22.08 -17.15 2.44
N PRO A 317 23.10 -17.54 1.65
CA PRO A 317 22.97 -17.71 0.20
C PRO A 317 22.21 -18.99 -0.14
N TRP A 318 21.39 -18.94 -1.20
CA TRP A 318 20.65 -20.09 -1.72
C TRP A 318 21.12 -20.37 -3.14
N GLU A 319 21.32 -21.64 -3.47
CA GLU A 319 21.67 -22.06 -4.83
C GLU A 319 20.43 -22.56 -5.58
N LEU A 320 20.34 -22.24 -6.88
CA LEU A 320 19.26 -22.78 -7.71
C LEU A 320 19.38 -24.30 -7.79
N ARG A 321 18.23 -24.99 -7.77
CA ARG A 321 18.12 -26.46 -7.70
C ARG A 321 18.69 -27.08 -6.41
N GLU A 322 18.95 -26.29 -5.38
CA GLU A 322 19.25 -26.82 -4.05
C GLU A 322 17.99 -27.35 -3.36
N ARG A 323 18.11 -28.41 -2.56
CA ARG A 323 16.99 -28.92 -1.75
C ARG A 323 16.68 -27.98 -0.59
N PHE A 324 15.41 -27.81 -0.25
CA PHE A 324 15.03 -27.03 0.94
C PHE A 324 15.63 -27.56 2.23
N SER A 325 15.82 -28.87 2.39
CA SER A 325 16.54 -29.45 3.54
C SER A 325 17.98 -28.95 3.66
N SER A 326 18.70 -28.85 2.54
CA SER A 326 20.07 -28.31 2.50
C SER A 326 20.08 -26.83 2.88
N ILE A 327 19.15 -26.05 2.32
CA ILE A 327 18.98 -24.63 2.66
C ILE A 327 18.71 -24.46 4.17
N LEU A 328 17.80 -25.24 4.75
CA LEU A 328 17.50 -25.19 6.18
C LEU A 328 18.73 -25.54 7.05
N ASN A 329 19.54 -26.51 6.64
CA ASN A 329 20.79 -26.84 7.33
C ASN A 329 21.81 -25.70 7.25
N LYS A 330 21.96 -25.05 6.08
CA LYS A 330 22.83 -23.86 5.92
C LYS A 330 22.47 -22.76 6.92
N TYR A 331 21.19 -22.56 7.23
CA TYR A 331 20.76 -21.61 8.26
C TYR A 331 21.21 -21.99 9.67
N VAL A 332 21.06 -23.28 10.04
CA VAL A 332 21.51 -23.79 11.33
C VAL A 332 23.03 -23.66 11.48
N GLU A 333 23.77 -24.06 10.45
CA GLU A 333 25.23 -23.96 10.42
C GLU A 333 25.69 -22.51 10.53
N TYR A 334 25.04 -21.60 9.81
CA TYR A 334 25.33 -20.17 9.90
C TYR A 334 25.16 -19.64 11.32
N VAL A 335 24.02 -19.95 11.97
CA VAL A 335 23.75 -19.47 13.33
C VAL A 335 24.76 -20.04 14.32
N LYS A 336 25.03 -21.35 14.26
CA LYS A 336 26.00 -22.01 15.15
C LYS A 336 27.42 -21.49 14.95
N LYS A 337 27.84 -21.26 13.70
CA LYS A 337 29.19 -20.78 13.36
C LYS A 337 29.45 -19.37 13.88
N TYR A 338 28.50 -18.45 13.69
CA TYR A 338 28.73 -17.02 13.96
C TYR A 338 28.22 -16.53 15.32
N PHE A 339 27.16 -17.14 15.87
CA PHE A 339 26.54 -16.70 17.12
C PHE A 339 26.57 -17.77 18.22
N GLY A 340 26.95 -19.01 17.89
CA GLY A 340 27.01 -20.12 18.83
C GLY A 340 25.63 -20.61 19.29
N SER A 341 25.65 -21.61 20.17
CA SER A 341 24.45 -22.29 20.66
C SER A 341 23.60 -21.43 21.61
N ARG A 342 24.15 -20.33 22.14
CA ARG A 342 23.47 -19.40 23.05
C ARG A 342 22.91 -18.21 22.26
N SER A 343 21.97 -18.50 21.37
CA SER A 343 21.31 -17.52 20.51
C SER A 343 19.79 -17.66 20.53
N ILE A 344 19.10 -16.52 20.39
CA ILE A 344 17.66 -16.41 20.24
C ILE A 344 17.40 -15.72 18.91
N ILE A 345 16.71 -16.41 18.00
CA ILE A 345 16.32 -15.85 16.70
C ILE A 345 14.89 -15.34 16.82
N VAL A 346 14.65 -14.09 16.41
CA VAL A 346 13.32 -13.48 16.46
C VAL A 346 12.82 -13.22 15.05
N PHE A 347 11.76 -13.89 14.63
CA PHE A 347 11.13 -13.69 13.34
C PHE A 347 9.97 -12.69 13.38
N ASP A 348 9.75 -12.02 12.25
CA ASP A 348 8.58 -11.18 12.01
C ASP A 348 7.27 -11.98 12.10
N GLY A 349 6.23 -11.27 12.53
CA GLY A 349 4.87 -11.77 12.63
C GLY A 349 4.05 -11.51 11.37
N TYR A 350 3.15 -12.44 11.09
CA TYR A 350 2.31 -12.42 9.89
C TYR A 350 0.88 -12.86 10.24
N PRO A 351 0.03 -11.94 10.72
CA PRO A 351 -1.35 -12.28 11.07
C PRO A 351 -2.11 -12.86 9.87
N ASP A 352 -3.01 -13.81 10.14
CA ASP A 352 -3.83 -14.48 9.12
C ASP A 352 -5.10 -13.71 8.78
N ASP A 353 -5.50 -12.75 9.61
CA ASP A 353 -6.63 -11.85 9.33
C ASP A 353 -6.13 -10.55 8.67
N PRO A 354 -6.42 -10.31 7.37
CA PRO A 354 -6.14 -9.04 6.71
C PRO A 354 -6.94 -7.85 7.27
N GLY A 355 -7.90 -8.11 8.18
CA GLY A 355 -8.74 -7.12 8.85
C GLY A 355 -8.09 -6.38 10.03
N GLU A 356 -6.99 -6.89 10.61
CA GLU A 356 -6.22 -6.14 11.60
C GLU A 356 -5.46 -5.00 10.89
N LYS A 357 -6.02 -3.80 11.01
CA LYS A 357 -5.47 -2.58 10.43
C LYS A 357 -4.22 -2.16 11.19
N SER A 358 -3.09 -2.74 10.82
CA SER A 358 -1.77 -2.39 11.36
C SER A 358 -1.13 -1.21 10.63
N THR A 359 -0.31 -0.43 11.33
CA THR A 359 0.58 0.59 10.73
C THR A 359 1.64 -0.04 9.81
N LYS A 360 1.93 -1.35 9.95
CA LYS A 360 2.85 -2.12 9.09
C LYS A 360 2.24 -2.43 7.71
N SER A 361 0.91 -2.35 7.56
CA SER A 361 0.22 -2.63 6.29
C SER A 361 0.62 -1.66 5.17
N ALA A 362 0.85 -0.39 5.47
CA ALA A 362 1.35 0.58 4.50
C ALA A 362 2.74 0.21 3.96
N GLU A 363 3.63 -0.26 4.84
CA GLU A 363 4.96 -0.72 4.45
C GLU A 363 4.90 -2.01 3.63
N ARG A 364 4.00 -2.95 3.98
CA ARG A 364 3.75 -4.18 3.22
C ARG A 364 3.22 -3.88 1.81
N LEU A 365 2.23 -2.99 1.69
CA LEU A 365 1.70 -2.51 0.41
C LEU A 365 2.79 -1.86 -0.46
N ARG A 366 3.68 -1.07 0.15
CA ARG A 366 4.80 -0.43 -0.56
C ARG A 366 5.85 -1.43 -1.09
N ARG A 367 5.97 -2.60 -0.45
CA ARG A 367 6.88 -3.70 -0.86
C ARG A 367 6.27 -4.64 -1.92
N ASN A 368 4.95 -4.66 -2.07
CA ASN A 368 4.20 -5.51 -3.01
C ASN A 368 4.31 -5.05 -4.47
N LYS A 369 5.52 -5.01 -5.04
CA LYS A 369 5.73 -4.67 -6.45
C LYS A 369 5.65 -5.87 -7.41
N PHE A 370 5.88 -7.10 -6.93
CA PHE A 370 5.80 -8.32 -7.74
C PHE A 370 5.45 -9.53 -6.87
N MET A 371 4.24 -10.06 -7.01
CA MET A 371 3.88 -11.33 -6.37
C MET A 371 4.46 -12.47 -7.21
N ALA A 372 5.51 -13.12 -6.71
CA ALA A 372 5.89 -14.42 -7.23
C ALA A 372 4.76 -15.44 -6.99
N ALA A 373 4.75 -16.54 -7.74
CA ALA A 373 3.77 -17.59 -7.54
C ALA A 373 3.86 -18.16 -6.12
N ASN A 374 2.70 -18.49 -5.53
CA ASN A 374 2.66 -19.23 -4.28
C ASN A 374 3.18 -20.65 -4.54
N VAL A 375 4.26 -21.03 -3.85
CA VAL A 375 4.92 -22.31 -3.99
C VAL A 375 4.50 -23.18 -2.81
N LYS A 376 3.93 -24.35 -3.10
CA LYS A 376 3.82 -25.41 -2.10
C LYS A 376 5.09 -26.23 -2.18
N PHE A 377 5.86 -26.28 -1.10
CA PHE A 377 7.14 -26.99 -1.03
C PHE A 377 7.29 -27.74 0.30
N ASP A 378 8.15 -28.75 0.28
CA ASP A 378 8.61 -29.50 1.44
C ASP A 378 10.14 -29.60 1.42
N GLU A 379 10.72 -30.21 2.44
CA GLU A 379 12.17 -30.34 2.63
C GLU A 379 12.87 -31.12 1.49
N SER A 380 12.15 -31.97 0.76
CA SER A 380 12.70 -32.81 -0.31
C SER A 380 12.70 -32.12 -1.68
N MET A 381 11.88 -31.07 -1.86
CA MET A 381 11.76 -30.34 -3.12
C MET A 381 12.98 -29.47 -3.42
N LEU A 382 13.20 -29.22 -4.71
CA LEU A 382 14.28 -28.37 -5.22
C LEU A 382 13.80 -26.94 -5.40
N LEU A 383 14.67 -25.98 -5.09
CA LEU A 383 14.45 -24.56 -5.32
C LEU A 383 14.44 -24.29 -6.84
N THR A 384 13.29 -23.89 -7.38
CA THR A 384 13.10 -23.62 -8.82
C THR A 384 13.15 -22.14 -9.20
N ILE A 385 13.15 -21.25 -8.20
CA ILE A 385 13.16 -19.80 -8.39
C ILE A 385 14.22 -19.15 -7.50
N SER A 386 14.68 -17.96 -7.86
CA SER A 386 15.66 -17.23 -7.04
C SER A 386 15.12 -16.88 -5.65
N LYS A 387 16.02 -16.75 -4.66
CA LYS A 387 15.70 -16.38 -3.28
C LYS A 387 14.86 -15.11 -3.20
N ASP A 388 15.26 -14.05 -3.89
CA ASP A 388 14.56 -12.75 -3.82
C ASP A 388 13.14 -12.83 -4.37
N LYS A 389 12.96 -13.59 -5.47
CA LYS A 389 11.64 -13.84 -6.06
C LYS A 389 10.80 -14.70 -5.13
N PHE A 390 11.38 -15.71 -4.50
CA PHE A 390 10.68 -16.56 -3.55
C PHE A 390 10.20 -15.78 -2.33
N LEU A 391 11.07 -14.96 -1.73
CA LEU A 391 10.82 -14.17 -0.52
C LEU A 391 9.94 -12.93 -0.77
N SER A 392 9.72 -12.53 -2.03
CA SER A 392 8.78 -11.46 -2.37
C SER A 392 7.32 -11.87 -2.16
N ASN A 393 7.01 -13.16 -2.16
CA ASN A 393 5.68 -13.68 -1.87
C ASN A 393 5.53 -13.92 -0.35
N GLU A 394 4.56 -13.25 0.25
CA GLU A 394 4.30 -13.34 1.70
C GLU A 394 3.95 -14.77 2.14
N GLY A 395 3.14 -15.50 1.37
CA GLY A 395 2.77 -16.89 1.67
C GLY A 395 3.98 -17.84 1.67
N ASN A 396 4.88 -17.67 0.71
CA ASN A 396 6.14 -18.43 0.65
C ASN A 396 7.02 -18.09 1.85
N LYS A 397 7.15 -16.80 2.17
CA LYS A 397 7.93 -16.31 3.31
C LYS A 397 7.40 -16.85 4.64
N LYS A 398 6.08 -16.80 4.89
CA LYS A 398 5.44 -17.38 6.07
C LYS A 398 5.82 -18.86 6.22
N ARG A 399 5.67 -19.66 5.15
CA ARG A 399 5.99 -21.10 5.16
C ARG A 399 7.46 -21.38 5.44
N MET A 400 8.37 -20.63 4.82
CA MET A 400 9.81 -20.77 5.03
C MET A 400 10.18 -20.48 6.48
N ILE A 401 9.62 -19.41 7.06
CA ILE A 401 9.81 -19.06 8.48
C ILE A 401 9.30 -20.19 9.38
N SER A 402 8.11 -20.76 9.11
CA SER A 402 7.60 -21.90 9.87
C SER A 402 8.53 -23.11 9.83
N MET A 403 9.10 -23.43 8.66
CA MET A 403 10.08 -24.52 8.52
C MET A 403 11.38 -24.23 9.28
N LEU A 404 11.87 -22.99 9.24
CA LEU A 404 13.04 -22.55 10.00
C LEU A 404 12.82 -22.62 11.51
N ILE A 405 11.68 -22.13 12.02
CA ILE A 405 11.32 -22.22 13.44
C ILE A 405 11.39 -23.67 13.92
N LYS A 406 10.79 -24.59 13.16
CA LYS A 406 10.83 -26.02 13.46
C LYS A 406 12.26 -26.56 13.45
N LYS A 407 13.02 -26.28 12.40
CA LYS A 407 14.40 -26.78 12.25
C LYS A 407 15.33 -26.27 13.33
N PHE A 408 15.26 -24.99 13.68
CA PHE A 408 16.05 -24.42 14.77
C PHE A 408 15.67 -25.05 16.13
N SER A 409 14.38 -25.31 16.37
CA SER A 409 13.91 -25.96 17.60
C SER A 409 14.45 -27.39 17.73
N GLU A 410 14.47 -28.16 16.63
CA GLU A 410 15.07 -29.51 16.57
C GLU A 410 16.57 -29.50 16.90
N GLU A 411 17.26 -28.40 16.56
CA GLU A 411 18.69 -28.20 16.76
C GLU A 411 19.04 -27.49 18.08
N ASN A 412 18.07 -27.37 18.99
CA ASN A 412 18.17 -26.69 20.30
C ASN A 412 18.54 -25.19 20.22
N ILE A 413 18.20 -24.52 19.13
CA ILE A 413 18.34 -23.06 18.99
C ILE A 413 17.02 -22.42 19.41
N SER A 414 17.07 -21.42 20.28
CA SER A 414 15.87 -20.73 20.76
C SER A 414 15.30 -19.84 19.65
N VAL A 415 13.99 -19.93 19.41
CA VAL A 415 13.31 -19.12 18.40
C VAL A 415 12.02 -18.53 18.95
N GLU A 416 11.77 -17.28 18.63
CA GLU A 416 10.54 -16.57 18.93
C GLU A 416 9.96 -15.96 17.64
N GLN A 417 8.64 -15.89 17.56
CA GLN A 417 7.96 -15.19 16.48
C GLN A 417 7.16 -14.02 17.07
N ALA A 418 7.40 -12.82 16.58
CA ALA A 418 6.67 -11.64 16.98
C ALA A 418 5.23 -11.68 16.46
N ALA A 419 4.33 -10.87 17.04
CA ALA A 419 2.97 -10.69 16.53
C ALA A 419 2.97 -9.96 15.17
N GLU A 420 3.84 -8.95 15.03
CA GLU A 420 4.00 -8.19 13.78
C GLU A 420 5.45 -7.83 13.48
N ASP A 421 6.09 -7.04 14.34
CA ASP A 421 7.46 -6.53 14.13
C ASP A 421 8.45 -7.14 15.11
N ALA A 422 9.54 -7.71 14.57
CA ALA A 422 10.57 -8.35 15.38
C ALA A 422 11.36 -7.34 16.23
N ASP A 423 11.53 -6.09 15.76
CA ASP A 423 12.35 -5.05 16.38
C ASP A 423 12.12 -4.91 17.91
N ILE A 424 10.85 -4.82 18.32
CA ILE A 424 10.47 -4.71 19.73
C ILE A 424 10.86 -5.97 20.50
N THR A 425 10.54 -7.12 19.93
CA THR A 425 10.71 -8.41 20.58
C THR A 425 12.21 -8.67 20.79
N ILE A 426 13.04 -8.27 19.83
CA ILE A 426 14.50 -8.29 19.93
C ILE A 426 14.97 -7.42 21.11
N VAL A 427 14.56 -6.15 21.16
CA VAL A 427 14.98 -5.23 22.23
C VAL A 427 14.49 -5.70 23.60
N ARG A 428 13.21 -6.05 23.72
CA ARG A 428 12.61 -6.58 24.95
C ARG A 428 13.37 -7.81 25.43
N ARG A 429 13.66 -8.75 24.54
CA ARG A 429 14.36 -9.98 24.89
C ARG A 429 15.81 -9.71 25.31
N ALA A 430 16.48 -8.77 24.65
CA ALA A 430 17.81 -8.33 25.07
C ALA A 430 17.79 -7.71 26.47
N MET A 431 16.78 -6.88 26.78
CA MET A 431 16.60 -6.24 28.09
C MET A 431 16.25 -7.22 29.21
N GLU A 432 15.32 -8.15 28.96
CA GLU A 432 14.90 -9.18 29.92
C GLU A 432 16.07 -10.08 30.33
N ASN A 433 16.93 -10.44 29.38
CA ASN A 433 18.10 -11.28 29.65
C ASN A 433 19.30 -10.52 30.22
N ALA A 434 19.24 -9.19 30.31
CA ALA A 434 20.28 -8.35 30.88
C ALA A 434 20.05 -7.97 32.36
N THR A 435 18.83 -8.16 32.90
CA THR A 435 18.24 -7.75 34.21
C THR A 435 18.90 -6.62 35.04
N MET A 436 18.04 -5.71 35.53
CA MET A 436 18.28 -4.51 36.35
C MET A 436 18.60 -3.20 35.60
N CYS A 437 17.78 -2.85 34.60
CA CYS A 437 17.50 -1.44 34.38
C CYS A 437 16.00 -1.25 34.14
N GLY A 438 15.31 -0.81 35.19
CA GLY A 438 13.93 -0.38 35.09
C GLY A 438 13.86 0.94 34.35
N CYS A 439 13.71 0.91 33.02
CA CYS A 439 13.21 2.06 32.27
C CYS A 439 11.68 2.10 32.32
N GLY A 440 11.12 1.99 33.53
CA GLY A 440 9.73 2.30 33.80
C GLY A 440 9.64 3.69 34.40
N ARG A 441 9.24 4.69 33.61
CA ARG A 441 8.32 5.75 34.07
C ARG A 441 7.86 6.70 32.95
N ARG A 442 6.56 6.54 32.67
CA ARG A 442 5.49 7.50 32.35
C ARG A 442 5.89 8.99 32.29
N ARG A 443 5.48 9.62 31.19
CA ARG A 443 4.68 10.86 31.23
C ARG A 443 3.59 10.75 30.17
N HIS A 444 2.33 10.96 30.57
CA HIS A 444 1.30 11.30 29.60
C HIS A 444 1.72 12.66 29.02
N ARG A 445 2.17 12.68 27.78
CA ARG A 445 2.54 13.92 27.09
C ARG A 445 1.37 14.36 26.23
N SER A 446 1.09 15.64 26.23
CA SER A 446 0.12 16.25 25.33
C SER A 446 0.61 16.16 23.88
N PHE A 447 -0.33 16.24 22.94
CA PHE A 447 -0.01 16.34 21.50
C PHE A 447 0.93 17.51 21.22
N ASP A 448 0.76 18.63 21.94
CA ASP A 448 1.59 19.82 21.78
C ASP A 448 3.04 19.61 22.20
N GLU A 449 3.28 18.91 23.29
CA GLU A 449 4.64 18.60 23.74
C GLU A 449 5.37 17.67 22.77
N ILE A 450 4.65 16.70 22.20
CA ILE A 450 5.22 15.76 21.21
C ILE A 450 5.53 16.49 19.91
N GLY A 451 4.59 17.31 19.43
CA GLY A 451 4.77 18.15 18.25
C GLY A 451 5.96 19.09 18.40
N ALA A 452 6.01 19.87 19.48
CA ALA A 452 7.09 20.82 19.73
C ALA A 452 8.47 20.16 19.86
N ALA A 453 8.56 19.00 20.52
CA ALA A 453 9.81 18.24 20.59
C ALA A 453 10.25 17.75 19.21
N GLY A 454 9.30 17.26 18.41
CA GLY A 454 9.52 16.84 17.03
C GLY A 454 10.02 17.97 16.13
N GLU A 455 9.39 19.14 16.22
CA GLU A 455 9.79 20.35 15.50
C GLU A 455 11.23 20.74 15.83
N GLN A 456 11.62 20.71 17.11
CA GLN A 456 12.99 21.02 17.54
C GLN A 456 14.03 20.05 16.97
N VAL A 457 13.71 18.75 16.93
CA VAL A 457 14.60 17.74 16.34
C VAL A 457 14.75 17.99 14.83
N ILE A 458 13.65 18.22 14.12
CA ILE A 458 13.68 18.49 12.67
C ILE A 458 14.42 19.80 12.38
N ALA A 459 14.20 20.85 13.17
CA ALA A 459 14.91 22.13 13.04
C ALA A 459 16.43 21.94 13.18
N ALA A 460 16.87 21.14 14.16
CA ALA A 460 18.29 20.85 14.36
C ALA A 460 18.92 20.12 13.17
N LEU A 461 18.19 19.21 12.51
CA LEU A 461 18.67 18.48 11.33
C LEU A 461 18.91 19.38 10.12
N TYR A 462 18.06 20.40 9.93
CA TYR A 462 18.14 21.28 8.76
C TYR A 462 19.02 22.51 8.98
N ALA A 463 19.13 22.98 10.21
CA ALA A 463 19.63 24.32 10.50
C ALA A 463 20.76 24.35 11.55
N GLY A 464 21.12 23.20 12.13
CA GLY A 464 22.14 23.09 13.17
C GLY A 464 21.78 23.85 14.46
N SER A 465 22.78 24.09 15.31
CA SER A 465 22.61 24.78 16.60
C SER A 465 22.25 26.27 16.48
N LEU A 466 22.51 26.89 15.33
CA LEU A 466 22.41 28.34 15.08
C LEU A 466 20.98 28.87 14.92
N LEU A 467 19.97 28.00 14.76
CA LEU A 467 18.57 28.40 14.52
C LEU A 467 17.58 27.74 15.49
N ARG A 468 18.05 27.28 16.66
CA ARG A 468 17.25 26.59 17.70
C ARG A 468 16.02 27.36 18.20
N SER A 469 15.98 28.68 18.02
CA SER A 469 14.86 29.54 18.44
C SER A 469 13.93 29.98 17.30
N SER A 470 14.24 29.62 16.05
CA SER A 470 13.37 29.91 14.90
C SER A 470 12.36 28.79 14.69
N SER A 471 11.15 29.17 14.29
CA SER A 471 10.10 28.21 13.92
C SER A 471 10.48 27.43 12.65
N LEU A 472 9.94 26.23 12.44
CA LEU A 472 10.25 25.44 11.22
C LEU A 472 9.85 26.22 9.95
N ASN A 473 8.74 26.96 9.99
CA ASN A 473 8.31 27.79 8.88
C ASN A 473 9.31 28.94 8.59
N GLU A 474 9.93 29.51 9.63
CA GLU A 474 10.99 30.50 9.46
C GLU A 474 12.27 29.88 8.87
N ILE A 475 12.62 28.67 9.30
CA ILE A 475 13.74 27.91 8.74
C ILE A 475 13.49 27.58 7.26
N ARG A 476 12.27 27.15 6.89
CA ARG A 476 11.84 26.94 5.50
C ARG A 476 12.10 28.17 4.65
N PHE A 477 11.65 29.34 5.10
CA PHE A 477 11.86 30.61 4.40
C PHE A 477 13.35 30.97 4.26
N LYS A 478 14.13 30.84 5.34
CA LYS A 478 15.58 31.13 5.32
C LYS A 478 16.37 30.21 4.40
N LEU A 479 16.02 28.93 4.34
CA LEU A 479 16.65 27.97 3.43
C LEU A 479 16.29 28.27 1.98
N PHE A 480 15.02 28.62 1.73
CA PHE A 480 14.59 29.06 0.42
C PHE A 480 15.36 30.29 -0.05
N THR A 481 15.47 31.35 0.76
CA THR A 481 16.21 32.56 0.36
C THR A 481 17.68 32.29 0.09
N LYS A 482 18.32 31.39 0.84
CA LYS A 482 19.69 30.91 0.55
C LYS A 482 19.77 30.14 -0.77
N SER A 483 18.80 29.28 -1.05
CA SER A 483 18.80 28.45 -2.26
C SER A 483 18.57 29.23 -3.56
N LEU A 484 17.95 30.41 -3.49
CA LEU A 484 17.82 31.33 -4.65
C LEU A 484 19.16 31.76 -5.24
N VAL A 485 20.26 31.62 -4.49
CA VAL A 485 21.62 31.92 -4.94
C VAL A 485 22.21 30.76 -5.77
N GLN A 486 21.63 29.55 -5.71
CA GLN A 486 22.26 28.31 -6.22
C GLN A 486 21.66 27.76 -7.53
N ASN A 487 20.83 28.53 -8.25
CA ASN A 487 20.20 28.24 -9.56
C ASN A 487 19.38 26.93 -9.72
N ASN A 488 19.49 25.93 -8.84
CA ASN A 488 18.72 24.69 -8.86
C ASN A 488 17.99 24.46 -7.52
N PHE A 489 16.79 25.03 -7.41
CA PHE A 489 15.95 24.87 -6.21
C PHE A 489 15.00 23.66 -6.33
N ASN A 490 15.08 22.73 -5.38
CA ASN A 490 14.17 21.58 -5.26
C ASN A 490 13.33 21.72 -3.99
N LEU A 491 11.99 21.66 -4.12
CA LEU A 491 11.08 21.85 -2.99
C LEU A 491 11.23 20.77 -1.90
N ALA A 492 11.70 19.57 -2.25
CA ALA A 492 11.92 18.46 -1.32
C ALA A 492 13.12 18.68 -0.38
N THR A 493 14.00 19.64 -0.67
CA THR A 493 15.15 19.97 0.21
C THR A 493 14.77 20.93 1.34
N LEU A 494 13.55 21.47 1.33
CA LEU A 494 13.03 22.26 2.45
C LEU A 494 12.48 21.34 3.55
N PRO A 495 12.61 21.72 4.84
CA PRO A 495 11.93 21.02 5.92
C PRO A 495 10.42 21.05 5.71
N ALA A 496 9.67 20.08 6.20
CA ALA A 496 8.20 20.09 6.14
C ALA A 496 7.61 21.29 6.92
N THR A 497 6.36 21.66 6.63
CA THR A 497 5.63 22.64 7.45
C THR A 497 5.52 22.18 8.91
N GLU A 498 5.33 23.12 9.83
CA GLU A 498 5.11 22.80 11.26
C GLU A 498 4.02 21.75 11.45
N GLU A 499 2.87 21.91 10.79
CA GLU A 499 1.76 20.95 10.89
C GLU A 499 2.14 19.56 10.38
N ALA A 500 2.77 19.47 9.21
CA ALA A 500 3.22 18.18 8.65
C ALA A 500 4.31 17.52 9.51
N ALA A 501 5.21 18.32 10.07
CA ALA A 501 6.25 17.86 11.00
C ALA A 501 5.64 17.32 12.30
N ARG A 502 4.68 18.02 12.90
CA ARG A 502 3.96 17.58 14.11
C ARG A 502 3.21 16.27 13.87
N LEU A 503 2.49 16.14 12.77
CA LEU A 503 1.82 14.89 12.38
C LEU A 503 2.81 13.74 12.20
N HIS A 504 4.00 14.01 11.63
CA HIS A 504 5.05 13.00 11.52
C HIS A 504 5.56 12.56 12.90
N SER A 505 5.79 13.50 13.82
CA SER A 505 6.21 13.21 15.19
C SER A 505 5.14 12.47 16.00
N MET A 506 3.86 12.78 15.80
CA MET A 506 2.73 12.04 16.37
C MET A 506 2.70 10.59 15.88
N ARG A 507 2.91 10.35 14.57
CA ARG A 507 3.01 8.98 14.03
C ARG A 507 4.18 8.20 14.61
N ALA A 508 5.35 8.85 14.75
CA ALA A 508 6.50 8.22 15.38
C ALA A 508 6.23 7.87 16.85
N PHE A 509 5.58 8.77 17.59
CA PHE A 509 5.17 8.51 18.97
C PHE A 509 4.15 7.37 19.08
N LEU A 510 3.14 7.33 18.20
CA LEU A 510 2.20 6.21 18.09
C LEU A 510 2.96 4.89 17.93
N GLN A 511 3.89 4.84 16.97
CA GLN A 511 4.63 3.63 16.67
C GLN A 511 5.40 3.11 17.89
N VAL A 512 6.08 4.00 18.63
CA VAL A 512 6.79 3.65 19.86
C VAL A 512 5.84 3.17 20.97
N ASN A 513 4.62 3.70 21.05
CA ASN A 513 3.65 3.26 22.07
C ASN A 513 3.01 1.93 21.72
N LEU A 514 2.66 1.70 20.45
CA LEU A 514 2.23 0.39 19.95
C LEU A 514 3.31 -0.65 20.22
N TRP A 515 4.57 -0.28 20.01
CA TRP A 515 5.73 -1.11 20.34
C TRP A 515 5.82 -1.47 21.82
N ASN A 516 5.43 -0.57 22.71
CA ASN A 516 5.36 -0.83 24.15
C ASN A 516 4.08 -1.59 24.57
N GLY A 517 3.27 -2.06 23.62
CA GLY A 517 2.04 -2.82 23.90
C GLY A 517 0.85 -1.96 24.34
N HIS A 518 0.90 -0.63 24.12
CA HIS A 518 -0.23 0.23 24.38
C HIS A 518 -1.23 0.18 23.21
N ASP A 519 -2.51 0.03 23.53
CA ASP A 519 -3.58 0.16 22.55
C ASP A 519 -3.91 1.64 22.34
N MET A 520 -3.67 2.14 21.12
CA MET A 520 -3.93 3.52 20.74
C MET A 520 -4.54 3.56 19.34
N ASP A 521 -5.62 4.32 19.18
CA ASP A 521 -6.32 4.48 17.90
C ASP A 521 -5.45 5.23 16.88
N PRO A 522 -4.93 4.58 15.82
CA PRO A 522 -4.03 5.22 14.86
C PRO A 522 -4.62 6.45 14.17
N VAL A 523 -5.95 6.54 14.04
CA VAL A 523 -6.63 7.66 13.37
C VAL A 523 -6.39 8.98 14.11
N GLN A 524 -6.31 8.94 15.45
CA GLN A 524 -6.03 10.11 16.28
C GLN A 524 -4.57 10.58 16.18
N TRP A 525 -3.69 9.76 15.59
CA TRP A 525 -2.25 10.00 15.54
C TRP A 525 -1.73 10.19 14.11
N GLY A 526 -2.57 10.75 13.23
CA GLY A 526 -2.16 11.13 11.88
C GLY A 526 -2.19 9.99 10.86
N TRP A 527 -3.03 8.98 11.09
CA TRP A 527 -3.36 7.93 10.11
C TRP A 527 -4.82 8.05 9.64
N LYS A 528 -5.11 7.51 8.46
CA LYS A 528 -6.47 7.38 7.93
C LYS A 528 -6.75 5.92 7.61
N ILE A 529 -7.94 5.47 7.95
CA ILE A 529 -8.44 4.15 7.55
C ILE A 529 -8.83 4.20 6.08
N THR A 530 -8.29 3.27 5.28
CA THR A 530 -8.66 3.09 3.88
C THR A 530 -9.09 1.65 3.62
N LYS A 531 -9.63 1.39 2.43
CA LYS A 531 -10.00 0.04 1.96
C LYS A 531 -8.81 -0.94 1.89
N HIS A 532 -7.58 -0.43 1.97
CA HIS A 532 -6.34 -1.21 1.94
C HIS A 532 -5.60 -1.20 3.29
N GLY A 533 -6.22 -0.73 4.36
CA GLY A 533 -5.58 -0.59 5.68
C GLY A 533 -5.27 0.86 6.05
N LEU A 534 -4.39 1.07 7.03
CA LEU A 534 -4.01 2.40 7.49
C LEU A 534 -3.02 3.04 6.52
N LEU A 535 -3.30 4.27 6.11
CA LEU A 535 -2.35 5.12 5.37
C LEU A 535 -2.03 6.39 6.17
N PRO A 536 -0.80 6.90 6.10
CA PRO A 536 -0.44 8.15 6.75
C PRO A 536 -1.20 9.35 6.15
N VAL A 537 -1.62 10.29 7.00
CA VAL A 537 -2.16 11.59 6.58
C VAL A 537 -0.99 12.54 6.29
N PRO A 538 -0.85 13.07 5.05
CA PRO A 538 0.30 13.90 4.70
C PRO A 538 0.37 15.23 5.43
N SER A 539 -0.77 15.93 5.49
CA SER A 539 -0.96 17.18 6.21
C SER A 539 -2.46 17.44 6.40
N THR A 540 -2.81 18.16 7.45
CA THR A 540 -4.13 18.75 7.74
C THR A 540 -4.19 20.23 7.38
N ALA A 541 -3.04 20.86 7.09
CA ALA A 541 -2.95 22.26 6.72
C ALA A 541 -3.50 22.53 5.31
N GLU A 542 -4.02 23.73 5.11
CA GLU A 542 -4.33 24.21 3.77
C GLU A 542 -3.05 24.28 2.92
N GLN A 543 -3.16 23.86 1.66
CA GLN A 543 -1.99 23.80 0.76
C GLN A 543 -1.48 25.19 0.36
N ALA A 544 -2.37 26.19 0.34
CA ALA A 544 -2.09 27.59 0.10
C ALA A 544 -3.31 28.44 0.52
N PRO A 545 -3.16 29.75 0.76
CA PRO A 545 -4.28 30.64 1.04
C PRO A 545 -5.35 30.58 -0.07
N GLN A 546 -6.61 30.44 0.31
CA GLN A 546 -7.72 30.35 -0.66
C GLN A 546 -7.82 31.59 -1.56
N GLU A 547 -7.61 32.80 -1.01
CA GLU A 547 -7.59 34.03 -1.81
C GLU A 547 -6.53 33.98 -2.91
N LEU A 548 -5.38 33.37 -2.65
CA LEU A 548 -4.29 33.23 -3.60
C LEU A 548 -4.60 32.15 -4.64
N LEU A 549 -5.13 31.00 -4.24
CA LEU A 549 -5.62 29.98 -5.16
C LEU A 549 -6.69 30.56 -6.12
N ASN A 550 -7.59 31.40 -5.60
CA ASN A 550 -8.67 32.03 -6.34
C ASN A 550 -8.18 33.15 -7.28
N ASN A 551 -7.15 33.89 -6.87
CA ASN A 551 -6.56 34.99 -7.64
C ASN A 551 -5.55 34.52 -8.69
N THR A 552 -4.93 33.36 -8.48
CA THR A 552 -3.98 32.79 -9.46
C THR A 552 -4.72 32.18 -10.66
N ALA A 553 -5.93 31.66 -10.48
CA ALA A 553 -6.71 30.97 -11.51
C ALA A 553 -7.54 31.94 -12.37
N CYS A 554 -7.42 31.88 -13.70
CA CYS A 554 -8.30 32.67 -14.56
C CYS A 554 -9.72 32.06 -14.65
N LYS A 555 -10.75 32.91 -14.66
CA LYS A 555 -12.16 32.52 -14.81
C LYS A 555 -12.68 32.59 -16.27
N CYS A 556 -11.78 32.66 -17.25
CA CYS A 556 -12.12 32.91 -18.65
C CYS A 556 -13.02 31.84 -19.28
N SER A 557 -14.23 32.21 -19.71
CA SER A 557 -15.20 31.28 -20.31
C SER A 557 -15.09 31.14 -21.84
N LYS A 558 -14.49 32.10 -22.54
CA LYS A 558 -14.42 32.15 -24.03
C LYS A 558 -12.98 32.13 -24.57
N GLY A 559 -12.09 31.38 -23.91
CA GLY A 559 -10.67 31.30 -24.23
C GLY A 559 -9.84 32.44 -23.63
N CYS A 560 -8.60 32.13 -23.22
CA CYS A 560 -7.73 33.07 -22.51
C CYS A 560 -6.95 33.97 -23.48
N ARG A 561 -7.57 35.09 -23.86
CA ARG A 561 -6.95 36.17 -24.66
C ARG A 561 -6.51 37.33 -23.75
N ASN A 562 -6.53 38.57 -24.23
CA ASN A 562 -6.01 39.75 -23.50
C ASN A 562 -6.74 40.07 -22.19
N ALA A 563 -7.98 39.59 -22.02
CA ALA A 563 -8.73 39.76 -20.78
C ALA A 563 -8.36 38.74 -19.69
N CYS A 564 -7.51 37.75 -19.98
CA CYS A 564 -7.15 36.70 -19.05
C CYS A 564 -6.27 37.22 -17.91
N GLY A 565 -6.69 36.97 -16.66
CA GLY A 565 -5.90 37.29 -15.46
C GLY A 565 -4.49 36.70 -15.48
N CYS A 566 -4.35 35.41 -15.81
CA CYS A 566 -3.02 34.77 -15.92
C CYS A 566 -2.14 35.46 -16.98
N ARG A 567 -2.72 35.80 -18.14
CA ARG A 567 -1.96 36.44 -19.24
C ARG A 567 -1.54 37.86 -18.89
N LYS A 568 -2.43 38.63 -18.25
CA LYS A 568 -2.13 40.00 -17.78
C LYS A 568 -0.99 40.01 -16.75
N GLN A 569 -0.87 38.93 -15.98
CA GLN A 569 0.19 38.70 -15.00
C GLN A 569 1.44 38.03 -15.60
N GLY A 570 1.52 37.86 -16.93
CA GLY A 570 2.67 37.23 -17.58
C GLY A 570 2.79 35.70 -17.39
N MET A 571 1.76 35.04 -16.84
CA MET A 571 1.77 33.59 -16.60
C MET A 571 0.94 32.82 -17.64
N LYS A 572 1.34 31.58 -17.92
CA LYS A 572 0.52 30.62 -18.67
C LYS A 572 -0.57 30.03 -17.76
N CYS A 573 -1.73 29.74 -18.33
CA CYS A 573 -2.81 29.04 -17.66
C CYS A 573 -2.40 27.61 -17.34
N SER A 574 -2.70 27.10 -16.15
CA SER A 574 -2.38 25.72 -15.74
C SER A 574 -3.65 25.00 -15.24
N PRO A 575 -3.59 23.71 -14.84
CA PRO A 575 -4.76 22.92 -14.45
C PRO A 575 -5.66 23.56 -13.39
N ILE A 576 -5.11 24.43 -12.53
CA ILE A 576 -5.82 25.22 -11.52
C ILE A 576 -6.81 26.27 -12.09
N CYS A 577 -6.68 26.65 -13.36
CA CYS A 577 -7.54 27.66 -13.97
C CYS A 577 -8.98 27.13 -14.21
N TYR A 578 -9.98 27.85 -13.72
CA TYR A 578 -11.38 27.40 -13.61
C TYR A 578 -11.97 26.76 -14.90
N ASN A 579 -12.16 27.58 -15.94
CA ASN A 579 -12.82 27.15 -17.17
C ASN A 579 -11.84 26.56 -18.19
N CYS A 580 -10.60 27.08 -18.20
CA CYS A 580 -9.64 26.68 -19.22
C CYS A 580 -8.76 25.50 -18.82
N ARG A 581 -8.51 25.30 -17.51
CA ARG A 581 -7.61 24.28 -16.93
C ARG A 581 -6.24 24.19 -17.63
N GLY A 582 -5.73 25.32 -18.12
CA GLY A 582 -4.49 25.39 -18.91
C GLY A 582 -4.55 24.65 -20.24
N ALA A 583 -5.77 24.44 -20.74
CA ALA A 583 -6.06 23.38 -21.68
C ALA A 583 -6.88 23.76 -22.89
N SER A 584 -7.99 24.46 -22.67
CA SER A 584 -8.88 24.93 -23.73
C SER A 584 -8.62 26.39 -24.11
N CYS A 585 -7.42 26.91 -23.81
CA CYS A 585 -7.09 28.32 -24.02
C CYS A 585 -5.79 28.55 -24.79
N SER A 586 -5.75 29.67 -25.52
CA SER A 586 -4.57 30.19 -26.22
C SER A 586 -3.41 30.59 -25.32
N ASN A 587 -3.61 30.68 -24.00
CA ASN A 587 -2.57 30.98 -23.02
C ASN A 587 -2.11 29.70 -22.30
N THR A 588 -1.91 28.62 -23.04
CA THR A 588 -1.36 27.34 -22.53
C THR A 588 0.17 27.41 -22.52
N PRO A 589 0.87 26.65 -21.65
CA PRO A 589 2.28 26.37 -21.86
C PRO A 589 2.46 25.84 -23.29
N ASP A 590 3.50 26.32 -23.96
CA ASP A 590 4.07 25.62 -25.12
C ASP A 590 4.46 24.22 -24.63
N GLU A 591 4.41 23.20 -25.50
CA GLU A 591 4.48 21.76 -25.18
C GLU A 591 5.20 21.46 -23.86
N ILE A 592 4.63 20.56 -23.05
CA ILE A 592 5.36 19.99 -21.91
C ILE A 592 6.61 19.36 -22.54
N ILE A 593 7.70 20.11 -22.60
CA ILE A 593 9.02 19.54 -22.51
C ILE A 593 8.92 18.78 -21.21
N ASP A 594 9.02 17.47 -21.34
CA ASP A 594 9.27 16.60 -20.23
C ASP A 594 10.62 17.05 -19.65
N ASP A 595 10.63 18.16 -18.90
CA ASP A 595 11.80 18.67 -18.19
C ASP A 595 12.16 17.73 -17.02
N THR A 596 11.53 16.56 -16.94
CA THR A 596 12.08 15.38 -16.28
C THR A 596 13.22 14.73 -17.06
N ASN A 597 13.57 15.18 -18.28
CA ASN A 597 14.87 14.87 -18.89
C ASN A 597 16.03 15.70 -18.30
N LEU A 598 15.81 16.49 -17.24
CA LEU A 598 16.88 16.85 -16.30
C LEU A 598 16.97 15.88 -15.09
N MET A 599 16.31 14.73 -15.18
CA MET A 599 16.59 13.55 -14.38
C MET A 599 17.05 12.41 -15.29
N ASP A 600 18.06 12.70 -16.12
CA ASP A 600 19.00 11.70 -16.66
C ASP A 600 20.39 12.35 -16.93
N ASP A 601 20.74 13.41 -16.19
CA ASP A 601 22.15 13.57 -15.84
C ASP A 601 22.41 12.65 -14.64
N GLU A 602 22.60 11.37 -14.97
CA GLU A 602 23.70 10.64 -14.35
C GLU A 602 24.85 11.62 -14.19
N VAL A 603 25.34 11.76 -12.96
CA VAL A 603 26.76 12.02 -12.81
C VAL A 603 27.42 10.89 -13.60
N LYS A 604 27.89 11.20 -14.81
CA LYS A 604 28.88 10.39 -15.52
C LYS A 604 30.10 10.26 -14.62
N LEU A 605 30.07 9.28 -13.73
CA LEU A 605 31.24 8.47 -13.47
C LEU A 605 31.17 7.42 -14.58
N SER A 606 31.93 7.69 -15.63
CA SER A 606 32.10 6.88 -16.84
C SER A 606 31.83 5.39 -16.65
N ASP A 607 30.77 4.89 -17.30
CA ASP A 607 30.70 3.50 -17.73
C ASP A 607 31.79 3.27 -18.77
N ASN A 608 32.79 2.49 -18.38
CA ASN A 608 33.42 1.54 -19.29
C ASN A 608 32.94 0.16 -18.84
N ASP A 609 31.73 -0.21 -19.28
CA ASP A 609 31.40 -1.62 -19.44
C ASP A 609 32.02 -2.06 -20.77
N ASP A 610 33.09 -2.84 -20.67
CA ASP A 610 33.32 -4.09 -21.41
C ASP A 610 34.80 -4.45 -21.36
N GLU A 611 35.22 -5.10 -20.27
CA GLU A 611 36.08 -6.26 -20.42
C GLU A 611 35.86 -7.20 -19.22
N LEU A 612 35.32 -8.38 -19.54
CA LEU A 612 35.46 -9.58 -18.75
C LEU A 612 36.96 -9.77 -18.45
N ASP A 613 37.35 -9.52 -17.21
CA ASP A 613 38.49 -10.20 -16.61
C ASP A 613 38.12 -10.63 -15.19
N GLU A 614 38.04 -11.95 -15.05
CA GLU A 614 38.05 -12.69 -13.80
C GLU A 614 39.22 -12.20 -12.92
N LEU A 615 38.96 -11.55 -11.79
CA LEU A 615 39.95 -11.45 -10.70
C LEU A 615 39.27 -11.46 -9.32
N PRO A 616 39.96 -11.99 -8.29
CA PRO A 616 39.43 -13.03 -7.42
C PRO A 616 38.88 -12.52 -6.08
N ASP A 617 38.10 -13.41 -5.45
CA ASP A 617 37.51 -13.38 -4.10
C ASP A 617 38.52 -13.25 -2.93
N ASP A 618 39.50 -12.33 -2.97
CA ASP A 618 40.60 -12.30 -1.99
C ASP A 618 40.60 -11.14 -0.96
N GLU A 619 39.57 -10.28 -0.90
CA GLU A 619 39.49 -9.27 0.18
C GLU A 619 38.67 -9.68 1.42
N ASP A 620 37.93 -10.79 1.36
CA ASP A 620 37.27 -11.36 2.55
C ASP A 620 38.19 -12.26 3.39
N LEU A 621 39.41 -12.56 2.91
CA LEU A 621 40.44 -13.30 3.65
C LEU A 621 41.15 -12.48 4.75
N LYS A 622 40.97 -11.16 4.80
CA LYS A 622 41.59 -10.33 5.86
C LYS A 622 40.82 -10.34 7.18
N VAL A 623 39.52 -10.63 7.16
CA VAL A 623 38.72 -10.72 8.41
C VAL A 623 38.98 -12.05 9.11
N ASP A 624 39.16 -13.14 8.37
CA ASP A 624 39.50 -14.46 8.93
C ASP A 624 40.96 -14.52 9.44
N GLN A 625 41.91 -13.79 8.84
CA GLN A 625 43.28 -13.68 9.36
C GLN A 625 43.41 -12.83 10.64
N LEU A 626 42.53 -11.85 10.85
CA LEU A 626 42.48 -11.07 12.10
C LEU A 626 41.90 -11.88 13.27
N ILE A 627 41.06 -12.88 13.00
CA ILE A 627 40.48 -13.77 14.02
C ILE A 627 41.44 -14.91 14.38
N GLN A 628 42.23 -15.43 13.42
CA GLN A 628 43.23 -16.47 13.70
C GLN A 628 44.50 -15.92 14.40
N SER A 629 44.93 -14.69 14.13
CA SER A 629 46.10 -14.07 14.77
C SER A 629 45.88 -13.69 16.25
N ALA A 630 44.62 -13.48 16.67
CA ALA A 630 44.26 -13.28 18.07
C ALA A 630 44.30 -14.57 18.92
N SER A 631 44.30 -15.74 18.25
CA SER A 631 44.22 -17.07 18.89
C SER A 631 45.60 -17.69 19.14
N THR A 632 46.62 -17.32 18.37
CA THR A 632 47.98 -17.90 18.45
C THR A 632 48.96 -17.09 19.31
N SER A 633 48.63 -15.85 19.69
CA SER A 633 49.53 -14.99 20.50
C SER A 633 49.54 -15.32 22.02
N LYS A 634 48.63 -16.16 22.52
CA LYS A 634 48.53 -16.52 23.96
C LYS A 634 49.35 -17.73 24.41
N ARG A 635 50.24 -18.31 23.58
CA ARG A 635 50.99 -19.53 23.95
C ARG A 635 52.54 -19.46 23.89
N SER A 636 53.17 -18.30 23.76
CA SER A 636 54.66 -18.22 23.72
C SER A 636 55.31 -17.10 24.57
N LYS A 637 54.76 -16.77 25.74
CA LYS A 637 55.49 -15.99 26.76
C LYS A 637 55.23 -16.54 28.18
N PHE A 638 55.68 -17.77 28.40
CA PHE A 638 56.16 -18.27 29.70
C PHE A 638 57.20 -19.35 29.40
N ASN A 639 58.41 -18.89 29.12
CA ASN A 639 59.70 -19.40 29.57
C ASN A 639 60.72 -18.28 29.42
#